data_AF-A0A1X0IZR6-F1
#
_entry.id   AF-A0A1X0IZR6-F1
#
_cell.length_a   1.000
_cell.length_b   1.000
_cell.length_c   1.000
_cell.angle_alpha   90.00
_cell.angle_beta   90.00
_cell.angle_gamma   90.00
#
_symmetry.space_group_name_H-M   'P 1'
#
loop_
_entity.id
_entity.type
_entity.pdbx_description
1 polymer ?
#
loop_
_entity_poly.entity_id
_entity_poly.type
_entity_poly.pdbx_seq_one_letter_code
_entity_poly.pdbx_strand_id
1 'polypeptide(L)'
;MNDVDRIRGWLMEPRDHTGIHLANETNGWDFVTYRVLADNARRIARRLIDDGVRPGDVVSVLMPTSDLCLSTMFGVLAAGATLTPIVPPMFQPPDQYIAHLRGILGAAGCRAMVASPAFVELARRAIAGLAREPKLIAIDGVPQCDLVDELAEPAPAVLLQMTSGSTSAPRGAAISWHSLATNLNVMEELCGMADGQVGVSWLPLYHDMGLIGVLFQAMTRQRHLQLMRPDQFIRDPLRWLRAAATSQHTASPSFGLVYTSTRLTPDDLGDIDLSGLATLVVGAEPINPAHLRAFTELTAGHGFSPDAFMPSYGLAEHTLFATSHRLGEPHRMVRVDRTALRHGHPVRVLARVTGDITADTGSDWVVSVGKAAPGHAVWIADESGDRLPDGTLGEIVLSGPSVGQGYHGDVDSTTRFVGDELRTGDAGFLLDGQLHVLGRMGTSLKINGRSVFTEDLDVTTAEALGIAPSRVVAVAVNEAERPGVAVFIEHMKVTPEMVAAAIRSLQANIGEEAPLWLISTPRGTLSRTSSGKPRRAHMWQQWRAGRFTRSRLLAIGGANREVQGLQRVRALFEKARELAVIPDDATVHFEGSLAEGFGNEGSDIDFLLLVPGATKQAVMPTVLFVDGRRVEVRAQSHEQIRERLLKVRRAIDTGSVAGVSEDLLNRVQRFLRGIPLYVGSDYAQLLDIVSYAEFTMLLSAWWRRRACGCLRHAVALALLGDEHEAVRWAREGVAQQMKAFLAARGEGYIEIKWLPEQIIRLSRDADATVAALLDDYQALDATPATPDSSRDVFERALALAMRLGGPRITLDPTNVVLRRVPGVTTWPIGTATHVVRDKADVFVLSADCAQSWRKVIFGESIATTQAAVNHIALFVDYGLVGLAWRGGTAITPVAAMCTPGRPLTPLPSNQRPVVTIDGAITDRDIARSPLGAKAFAECAGALLLANMVLENAREDFSGAVKDGQWQVASLCGRRIVTMAVRILASAWGITPLPADPVLVSRLEMLVPEHPRLAQTARTLSERSIADEDDAGSLHQELDAFVAEVRKVTRGENFPSSFASRDEWQRTIRYGYHWLRMGGYFGAYVELDEARDLLTTGGAQPCARPTP
;
A
#
# COMPACT_ATOMS: atom_id res chain seq x y z
N MET A 1 -12.92 26.65 -51.29
CA MET A 1 -12.79 25.24 -50.89
C MET A 1 -13.16 25.14 -49.42
N ASN A 2 -14.13 24.31 -49.05
CA ASN A 2 -14.51 24.12 -47.65
C ASN A 2 -13.43 23.30 -46.92
N ASP A 3 -13.45 23.24 -45.58
CA ASP A 3 -12.41 22.54 -44.81
C ASP A 3 -12.38 21.03 -45.03
N VAL A 4 -13.52 20.42 -45.39
CA VAL A 4 -13.59 18.99 -45.72
C VAL A 4 -12.79 18.71 -47.00
N ASP A 5 -13.02 19.48 -48.06
CA ASP A 5 -12.34 19.36 -49.35
C ASP A 5 -10.82 19.59 -49.20
N ARG A 6 -10.40 20.47 -48.29
CA ARG A 6 -8.97 20.70 -47.98
C ARG A 6 -8.27 19.48 -47.37
N ILE A 7 -9.02 18.57 -46.75
CA ILE A 7 -8.47 17.37 -46.11
C ILE A 7 -8.61 16.15 -47.01
N ARG A 8 -9.75 15.96 -47.68
CA ARG A 8 -10.02 14.74 -48.47
C ARG A 8 -10.11 14.94 -49.98
N GLY A 9 -9.98 16.17 -50.49
CA GLY A 9 -10.09 16.49 -51.91
C GLY A 9 -9.00 15.83 -52.77
N TRP A 10 -7.80 15.62 -52.21
CA TRP A 10 -6.71 14.91 -52.89
C TRP A 10 -7.08 13.48 -53.33
N LEU A 11 -8.09 12.86 -52.70
CA LEU A 11 -8.59 11.54 -53.10
C LEU A 11 -9.27 11.56 -54.48
N MET A 12 -9.85 12.69 -54.87
CA MET A 12 -10.50 12.87 -56.16
C MET A 12 -9.55 13.51 -57.18
N GLU A 13 -8.60 14.32 -56.72
CA GLU A 13 -7.62 15.02 -57.55
C GLU A 13 -6.17 14.69 -57.13
N PRO A 14 -5.73 13.42 -57.26
CA PRO A 14 -4.38 13.03 -56.86
C PRO A 14 -3.32 13.46 -57.90
N ARG A 15 -2.14 13.86 -57.43
CA ARG A 15 -0.93 14.16 -58.20
C ARG A 15 -0.18 12.87 -58.52
N ASP A 16 0.40 12.82 -59.72
CA ASP A 16 1.05 11.60 -60.23
C ASP A 16 2.53 11.50 -59.91
N HIS A 17 3.16 12.64 -59.67
CA HIS A 17 4.61 12.77 -59.51
C HIS A 17 5.05 12.95 -58.05
N THR A 18 4.11 13.14 -57.12
CA THR A 18 4.39 13.22 -55.68
C THR A 18 3.84 12.00 -54.95
N GLY A 19 4.41 11.68 -53.78
CA GLY A 19 4.04 10.48 -53.04
C GLY A 19 4.86 10.26 -51.78
N ILE A 20 4.73 9.06 -51.21
CA ILE A 20 5.37 8.66 -49.96
C ILE A 20 6.42 7.58 -50.27
N HIS A 21 7.62 7.77 -49.73
CA HIS A 21 8.66 6.75 -49.66
C HIS A 21 8.54 6.02 -48.33
N LEU A 22 8.20 4.74 -48.36
CA LEU A 22 8.09 3.89 -47.18
C LEU A 22 9.37 3.09 -46.97
N ALA A 23 9.88 3.09 -45.74
CA ALA A 23 11.06 2.33 -45.37
C ALA A 23 10.80 0.82 -45.40
N ASN A 24 11.51 0.10 -46.29
CA ASN A 24 11.43 -1.36 -46.37
C ASN A 24 12.40 -2.06 -45.40
N GLU A 25 12.28 -3.39 -45.27
CA GLU A 25 13.06 -4.21 -44.33
C GLU A 25 14.54 -4.38 -44.75
N THR A 26 14.87 -4.19 -46.02
CA THR A 26 16.23 -4.28 -46.58
C THR A 26 16.97 -2.94 -46.57
N ASN A 27 16.59 -2.03 -45.67
CA ASN A 27 17.15 -0.67 -45.53
C ASN A 27 17.01 0.25 -46.78
N GLY A 28 16.11 -0.07 -47.72
CA GLY A 28 15.77 0.77 -48.89
C GLY A 28 14.42 1.52 -48.74
N TRP A 29 13.95 2.13 -49.82
CA TRP A 29 12.72 2.94 -49.82
C TRP A 29 11.80 2.54 -50.97
N ASP A 30 10.54 2.24 -50.67
CA ASP A 30 9.52 1.92 -51.66
C ASP A 30 8.64 3.16 -51.91
N PHE A 31 8.60 3.64 -53.15
CA PHE A 31 7.83 4.84 -53.51
C PHE A 31 6.40 4.49 -53.94
N VAL A 32 5.43 5.17 -53.35
CA VAL A 32 4.01 5.04 -53.68
C VAL A 32 3.44 6.43 -54.00
N THR A 33 2.89 6.60 -55.19
CA THR A 33 2.32 7.88 -55.64
C THR A 33 0.98 8.18 -54.95
N TYR A 34 0.61 9.45 -54.87
CA TYR A 34 -0.70 9.83 -54.36
C TYR A 34 -1.85 9.29 -55.20
N ARG A 35 -1.68 9.10 -56.51
CA ARG A 35 -2.69 8.41 -57.35
C ARG A 35 -2.96 7.00 -56.84
N VAL A 36 -1.92 6.21 -56.60
CA VAL A 36 -2.07 4.84 -56.10
C VAL A 36 -2.72 4.84 -54.71
N LEU A 37 -2.29 5.71 -53.80
CA LEU A 37 -2.88 5.81 -52.46
C LEU A 37 -4.35 6.24 -52.50
N ALA A 38 -4.72 7.18 -53.38
CA ALA A 38 -6.10 7.64 -53.55
C ALA A 38 -6.99 6.54 -54.11
N ASP A 39 -6.54 5.83 -55.15
CA ASP A 39 -7.27 4.71 -55.72
C ASP A 39 -7.47 3.59 -54.70
N ASN A 40 -6.42 3.24 -53.96
CA ASN A 40 -6.49 2.24 -52.89
C ASN A 40 -7.46 2.66 -51.78
N ALA A 41 -7.39 3.92 -51.33
CA ALA A 41 -8.30 4.45 -50.31
C ALA A 41 -9.76 4.42 -50.77
N ARG A 42 -10.04 4.74 -52.04
CA ARG A 42 -11.39 4.70 -52.61
C ARG A 42 -11.93 3.28 -52.78
N ARG A 43 -11.08 2.30 -53.11
CA ARG A 43 -11.46 0.86 -53.09
C ARG A 43 -11.74 0.37 -51.68
N ILE A 44 -10.93 0.79 -50.71
CA ILE A 44 -11.16 0.45 -49.30
C ILE A 44 -12.45 1.11 -48.81
N ALA A 45 -12.73 2.35 -49.20
CA ALA A 45 -13.98 3.03 -48.87
C ALA A 45 -15.20 2.27 -49.39
N ARG A 46 -15.18 1.81 -50.66
CA ARG A 46 -16.23 0.95 -51.23
C ARG A 46 -16.44 -0.28 -50.35
N ARG A 47 -15.36 -0.99 -50.02
CA ARG A 47 -15.40 -2.17 -49.17
C ARG A 47 -15.99 -1.88 -47.78
N LEU A 48 -15.60 -0.78 -47.14
CA LEU A 48 -16.14 -0.39 -45.83
C LEU A 48 -17.65 -0.09 -45.89
N ILE A 49 -18.10 0.62 -46.93
CA ILE A 49 -19.51 0.94 -47.15
C ILE A 49 -20.35 -0.32 -47.37
N ASP A 50 -19.84 -1.26 -48.18
CA ASP A 50 -20.46 -2.56 -48.45
C ASP A 50 -20.52 -3.42 -47.17
N ASP A 51 -19.49 -3.31 -46.33
CA ASP A 51 -19.46 -3.92 -45.01
C ASP A 51 -20.31 -3.18 -43.95
N GLY A 52 -21.06 -2.16 -44.35
CA GLY A 52 -22.08 -1.53 -43.52
C GLY A 52 -21.59 -0.37 -42.66
N VAL A 53 -20.38 0.16 -42.91
CA VAL A 53 -19.96 1.46 -42.37
C VAL A 53 -20.85 2.55 -42.97
N ARG A 54 -21.26 3.51 -42.14
CA ARG A 54 -22.11 4.64 -42.52
C ARG A 54 -21.46 5.97 -42.12
N PRO A 55 -21.83 7.08 -42.80
CA PRO A 55 -21.44 8.41 -42.36
C PRO A 55 -21.72 8.64 -40.87
N GLY A 56 -20.75 9.20 -40.15
CA GLY A 56 -20.84 9.43 -38.70
C GLY A 56 -20.39 8.26 -37.81
N ASP A 57 -20.14 7.07 -38.39
CA ASP A 57 -19.57 5.95 -37.62
C ASP A 57 -18.12 6.24 -37.21
N VAL A 58 -17.72 5.76 -36.03
CA VAL A 58 -16.32 5.75 -35.60
C VAL A 58 -15.68 4.44 -36.05
N VAL A 59 -14.59 4.52 -36.82
CA VAL A 59 -13.86 3.34 -37.32
C VAL A 59 -12.44 3.32 -36.76
N SER A 60 -12.15 2.28 -35.99
CA SER A 60 -10.81 2.05 -35.43
C SER A 60 -9.91 1.29 -36.39
N VAL A 61 -8.66 1.72 -36.56
CA VAL A 61 -7.70 1.08 -37.49
C VAL A 61 -6.50 0.53 -36.72
N LEU A 62 -6.35 -0.80 -36.72
CA LEU A 62 -5.23 -1.54 -36.13
C LEU A 62 -4.41 -2.21 -37.22
N MET A 63 -3.43 -1.50 -37.76
CA MET A 63 -2.56 -1.99 -38.84
C MET A 63 -1.13 -1.48 -38.63
N PRO A 64 -0.11 -2.24 -39.02
CA PRO A 64 1.26 -1.73 -39.05
C PRO A 64 1.39 -0.66 -40.13
N THR A 65 2.23 0.35 -39.90
CA THR A 65 2.50 1.40 -40.90
C THR A 65 2.97 0.77 -42.21
N SER A 66 2.20 1.01 -43.27
CA SER A 66 2.32 0.47 -44.62
C SER A 66 1.45 1.31 -45.56
N ASP A 67 1.66 1.22 -46.86
CA ASP A 67 0.81 1.84 -47.88
C ASP A 67 -0.67 1.46 -47.73
N LEU A 68 -0.93 0.19 -47.38
CA LEU A 68 -2.27 -0.31 -47.07
C LEU A 68 -2.87 0.36 -45.82
N CYS A 69 -2.08 0.55 -44.77
CA CYS A 69 -2.50 1.27 -43.55
C CYS A 69 -2.85 2.73 -43.86
N LEU A 70 -2.00 3.43 -44.63
CA LEU A 70 -2.26 4.82 -45.04
C LEU A 70 -3.54 4.91 -45.88
N SER A 71 -3.66 4.03 -46.88
CA SER A 71 -4.84 3.96 -47.75
C SER A 71 -6.11 3.63 -46.94
N THR A 72 -5.99 2.77 -45.92
CA THR A 72 -7.11 2.42 -45.04
C THR A 72 -7.57 3.61 -44.20
N MET A 73 -6.64 4.35 -43.60
CA MET A 73 -6.96 5.54 -42.79
C MET A 73 -7.75 6.57 -43.60
N PHE A 74 -7.34 6.86 -44.84
CA PHE A 74 -8.07 7.78 -45.71
C PHE A 74 -9.30 7.14 -46.36
N GLY A 75 -9.33 5.82 -46.53
CA GLY A 75 -10.52 5.07 -46.93
C GLY A 75 -11.66 5.16 -45.93
N VAL A 76 -11.35 5.23 -44.62
CA VAL A 76 -12.33 5.54 -43.56
C VAL A 76 -12.95 6.92 -43.78
N LEU A 77 -12.12 7.94 -44.04
CA LEU A 77 -12.59 9.31 -44.28
C LEU A 77 -13.40 9.43 -45.58
N ALA A 78 -13.01 8.69 -46.62
CA ALA A 78 -13.72 8.58 -47.88
C ALA A 78 -15.10 7.89 -47.73
N ALA A 79 -15.21 6.94 -46.80
CA ALA A 79 -16.47 6.30 -46.41
C ALA A 79 -17.34 7.17 -45.49
N GLY A 80 -16.90 8.40 -45.17
CA GLY A 80 -17.67 9.35 -44.35
C GLY A 80 -17.60 9.09 -42.85
N ALA A 81 -16.70 8.22 -42.40
CA ALA A 81 -16.54 7.85 -40.99
C ALA A 81 -15.44 8.65 -40.29
N THR A 82 -15.51 8.71 -38.96
CA THR A 82 -14.46 9.30 -38.10
C THR A 82 -13.34 8.28 -37.87
N LEU A 83 -12.09 8.69 -38.13
CA LEU A 83 -10.91 7.84 -37.97
C LEU A 83 -10.50 7.72 -36.49
N THR A 84 -10.06 6.53 -36.05
CA THR A 84 -9.41 6.33 -34.74
C THR A 84 -8.24 5.34 -34.86
N PRO A 85 -6.99 5.81 -35.02
CA PRO A 85 -5.84 4.92 -35.14
C PRO A 85 -5.53 4.22 -33.81
N ILE A 86 -5.21 2.93 -33.87
CA ILE A 86 -4.91 2.09 -32.71
C ILE A 86 -3.43 1.68 -32.74
N VAL A 87 -2.76 1.85 -31.61
CA VAL A 87 -1.37 1.43 -31.40
C VAL A 87 -1.25 -0.09 -31.53
N PRO A 88 -0.43 -0.65 -32.44
CA PRO A 88 -0.14 -2.08 -32.48
C PRO A 88 0.53 -2.59 -31.19
N PRO A 89 0.35 -3.87 -30.79
CA PRO A 89 1.01 -4.42 -29.61
C PRO A 89 2.53 -4.43 -29.79
N MET A 90 3.26 -3.88 -28.82
CA MET A 90 4.74 -3.87 -28.81
C MET A 90 5.32 -4.86 -27.80
N PHE A 91 5.33 -4.53 -26.50
CA PHE A 91 6.07 -5.28 -25.45
C PHE A 91 5.24 -5.68 -24.22
N GLN A 92 3.92 -5.46 -24.23
CA GLN A 92 3.05 -5.74 -23.09
C GLN A 92 2.38 -7.12 -23.21
N PRO A 93 2.04 -7.79 -22.09
CA PRO A 93 1.34 -9.08 -22.12
C PRO A 93 0.03 -8.99 -22.92
N PRO A 94 -0.31 -10.01 -23.73
CA PRO A 94 -1.48 -9.96 -24.61
C PRO A 94 -2.79 -9.59 -23.91
N ASP A 95 -3.04 -10.14 -22.72
CA ASP A 95 -4.29 -9.90 -21.98
C ASP A 95 -4.40 -8.45 -21.48
N GLN A 96 -3.28 -7.84 -21.09
CA GLN A 96 -3.25 -6.43 -20.68
C GLN A 96 -3.57 -5.51 -21.86
N TYR A 97 -2.99 -5.79 -23.02
CA TYR A 97 -3.29 -5.03 -24.24
C TYR A 97 -4.75 -5.22 -24.68
N ILE A 98 -5.28 -6.43 -24.62
CA ILE A 98 -6.68 -6.73 -24.94
C ILE A 98 -7.63 -5.93 -24.03
N ALA A 99 -7.36 -5.89 -22.72
CA ALA A 99 -8.16 -5.09 -21.79
C ALA A 99 -8.07 -3.59 -22.10
N HIS A 100 -6.88 -3.08 -22.42
CA HIS A 100 -6.68 -1.69 -22.80
C HIS A 100 -7.39 -1.33 -24.11
N LEU A 101 -7.27 -2.18 -25.13
CA LEU A 101 -7.94 -2.04 -26.42
C LEU A 101 -9.46 -2.08 -26.26
N ARG A 102 -10.00 -2.99 -25.45
CA ARG A 102 -11.43 -3.01 -25.10
C ARG A 102 -11.88 -1.68 -24.50
N GLY A 103 -11.09 -1.11 -23.58
CA GLY A 103 -11.35 0.21 -23.01
C GLY A 103 -11.37 1.32 -24.06
N ILE A 104 -10.41 1.33 -25.00
CA ILE A 104 -10.37 2.28 -26.11
C ILE A 104 -11.61 2.15 -27.00
N LEU A 105 -11.95 0.93 -27.42
CA LEU A 105 -13.09 0.68 -28.31
C LEU A 105 -14.42 1.10 -27.67
N GLY A 106 -14.58 0.84 -26.37
CA GLY A 106 -15.73 1.27 -25.59
C GLY A 106 -15.82 2.80 -25.47
N ALA A 107 -14.72 3.46 -25.08
CA ALA A 107 -14.68 4.92 -24.91
C ALA A 107 -14.87 5.67 -26.24
N ALA A 108 -14.34 5.13 -27.34
CA ALA A 108 -14.48 5.72 -28.67
C ALA A 108 -15.85 5.47 -29.32
N GLY A 109 -16.73 4.67 -28.71
CA GLY A 109 -18.00 4.31 -29.35
C GLY A 109 -17.82 3.59 -30.69
N CYS A 110 -16.76 2.79 -30.81
CA CYS A 110 -16.33 2.19 -32.07
C CYS A 110 -17.45 1.38 -32.74
N ARG A 111 -17.71 1.62 -34.02
CA ARG A 111 -18.73 0.89 -34.80
C ARG A 111 -18.14 -0.21 -35.67
N ALA A 112 -16.96 0.03 -36.22
CA ALA A 112 -16.21 -0.99 -36.96
C ALA A 112 -14.73 -0.89 -36.61
N MET A 113 -14.06 -2.03 -36.57
CA MET A 113 -12.62 -2.11 -36.38
C MET A 113 -12.00 -2.77 -37.61
N VAL A 114 -11.10 -2.05 -38.27
CA VAL A 114 -10.30 -2.58 -39.37
C VAL A 114 -8.99 -3.11 -38.80
N ALA A 115 -8.66 -4.37 -39.12
CA ALA A 115 -7.43 -5.00 -38.66
C ALA A 115 -6.71 -5.71 -39.81
N SER A 116 -5.37 -5.67 -39.79
CA SER A 116 -4.58 -6.56 -40.65
C SER A 116 -4.65 -8.02 -40.13
N PRO A 117 -4.41 -9.04 -40.96
CA PRO A 117 -4.54 -10.45 -40.58
C PRO A 117 -3.79 -10.82 -39.29
N ALA A 118 -2.62 -10.24 -39.07
CA ALA A 118 -1.79 -10.45 -37.89
C ALA A 118 -2.47 -10.04 -36.56
N PHE A 119 -3.48 -9.17 -36.60
CA PHE A 119 -4.14 -8.62 -35.43
C PHE A 119 -5.62 -9.01 -35.31
N VAL A 120 -6.18 -9.79 -36.24
CA VAL A 120 -7.60 -10.17 -36.26
C VAL A 120 -8.02 -10.91 -34.99
N GLU A 121 -7.24 -11.90 -34.56
CA GLU A 121 -7.60 -12.70 -33.37
C GLU A 121 -7.54 -11.86 -32.09
N LEU A 122 -6.54 -10.99 -32.00
CA LEU A 122 -6.43 -10.05 -30.90
C LEU A 122 -7.62 -9.10 -30.87
N ALA A 123 -7.94 -8.49 -32.00
CA ALA A 123 -9.08 -7.58 -32.16
C ALA A 123 -10.40 -8.26 -31.77
N ARG A 124 -10.62 -9.51 -32.22
CA ARG A 124 -11.79 -10.32 -31.85
C ARG A 124 -11.92 -10.48 -30.33
N ARG A 125 -10.83 -10.81 -29.64
CA ARG A 125 -10.81 -10.96 -28.17
C ARG A 125 -11.09 -9.64 -27.43
N ALA A 126 -10.63 -8.51 -27.98
CA ALA A 126 -10.89 -7.19 -27.40
C ALA A 126 -12.33 -6.72 -27.61
N ILE A 127 -12.90 -7.01 -28.79
CA ILE A 127 -14.30 -6.71 -29.14
C ILE A 127 -15.27 -7.50 -28.25
N ALA A 128 -14.96 -8.77 -27.99
CA ALA A 128 -15.81 -9.66 -27.21
C ALA A 128 -16.14 -9.06 -25.83
N GLY A 129 -17.44 -8.99 -25.53
CA GLY A 129 -17.96 -8.52 -24.24
C GLY A 129 -18.15 -7.00 -24.11
N LEU A 130 -17.98 -6.24 -25.20
CA LEU A 130 -18.45 -4.85 -25.26
C LEU A 130 -19.98 -4.79 -25.32
N ALA A 131 -20.59 -3.79 -24.69
CA ALA A 131 -22.05 -3.58 -24.73
C ALA A 131 -22.61 -3.48 -26.16
N ARG A 132 -21.80 -2.94 -27.08
CA ARG A 132 -22.03 -2.97 -28.51
C ARG A 132 -20.74 -3.40 -29.19
N GLU A 133 -20.72 -4.63 -29.70
CA GLU A 133 -19.54 -5.18 -30.37
C GLU A 133 -19.34 -4.52 -31.75
N PRO A 134 -18.17 -3.88 -32.00
CA PRO A 134 -17.85 -3.33 -33.32
C PRO A 134 -17.76 -4.44 -34.38
N LYS A 135 -18.13 -4.14 -35.63
CA LYS A 135 -17.90 -5.07 -36.74
C LYS A 135 -16.40 -5.16 -37.02
N LEU A 136 -15.83 -6.36 -36.90
CA LEU A 136 -14.43 -6.61 -37.27
C LEU A 136 -14.32 -6.82 -38.79
N ILE A 137 -13.53 -5.97 -39.45
CA ILE A 137 -13.26 -6.02 -40.89
C ILE A 137 -11.78 -6.34 -41.08
N ALA A 138 -11.48 -7.54 -41.59
CA ALA A 138 -10.12 -7.94 -41.92
C ALA A 138 -9.76 -7.44 -43.32
N ILE A 139 -8.67 -6.68 -43.43
CA ILE A 139 -8.12 -6.22 -44.72
C ILE A 139 -6.68 -6.72 -44.83
N ASP A 140 -6.46 -7.63 -45.76
CA ASP A 140 -5.18 -8.31 -46.05
C ASP A 140 -4.47 -7.77 -47.29
N GLY A 141 -5.13 -6.90 -48.06
CA GLY A 141 -4.62 -6.23 -49.24
C GLY A 141 -5.64 -5.22 -49.78
N VAL A 142 -5.27 -4.52 -50.85
CA VAL A 142 -6.21 -3.60 -51.51
C VAL A 142 -7.37 -4.39 -52.12
N PRO A 143 -8.65 -4.06 -51.79
CA PRO A 143 -9.79 -4.78 -52.33
C PRO A 143 -9.89 -4.70 -53.86
N GLN A 144 -10.12 -5.85 -54.50
CA GLN A 144 -10.37 -5.95 -55.95
C GLN A 144 -11.83 -5.59 -56.26
N CYS A 145 -12.18 -4.33 -56.07
CA CYS A 145 -13.50 -3.76 -56.37
C CYS A 145 -13.36 -2.41 -57.08
N ASP A 146 -14.47 -1.90 -57.62
CA ASP A 146 -14.51 -0.59 -58.27
C ASP A 146 -14.30 0.53 -57.24
N LEU A 147 -13.76 1.66 -57.72
CA LEU A 147 -13.60 2.88 -56.93
C LEU A 147 -14.97 3.44 -56.53
N VAL A 148 -15.03 4.19 -55.42
CA VAL A 148 -16.18 5.08 -55.17
C VAL A 148 -16.06 6.30 -56.09
N ASP A 149 -17.06 6.56 -56.93
CA ASP A 149 -17.08 7.73 -57.83
C ASP A 149 -17.28 9.05 -57.07
N GLU A 150 -17.99 9.00 -55.94
CA GLU A 150 -18.20 10.12 -55.04
C GLU A 150 -17.85 9.72 -53.60
N LEU A 151 -17.24 10.63 -52.85
CA LEU A 151 -16.95 10.42 -51.43
C LEU A 151 -18.24 10.55 -50.61
N ALA A 152 -18.42 9.72 -49.59
CA ALA A 152 -19.60 9.78 -48.75
C ALA A 152 -19.67 11.09 -47.94
N GLU A 153 -20.83 11.45 -47.41
CA GLU A 153 -20.98 12.62 -46.52
C GLU A 153 -20.03 12.51 -45.31
N PRO A 154 -19.34 13.59 -44.92
CA PRO A 154 -18.34 13.53 -43.85
C PRO A 154 -19.00 13.43 -42.47
N ALA A 155 -18.43 12.60 -41.59
CA ALA A 155 -18.77 12.60 -40.17
C ALA A 155 -18.49 13.99 -39.53
N PRO A 156 -19.14 14.34 -38.40
CA PRO A 156 -18.90 15.62 -37.71
C PRO A 156 -17.43 15.86 -37.31
N ALA A 157 -16.74 14.80 -36.89
CA ALA A 157 -15.33 14.81 -36.56
C ALA A 157 -14.52 14.02 -37.60
N VAL A 158 -13.33 14.52 -37.95
CA VAL A 158 -12.39 13.82 -38.84
C VAL A 158 -11.63 12.72 -38.09
N LEU A 159 -11.30 12.97 -36.82
CA LEU A 159 -10.44 12.10 -36.01
C LEU A 159 -10.92 12.09 -34.57
N LEU A 160 -10.97 10.89 -33.96
CA LEU A 160 -10.89 10.74 -32.51
C LEU A 160 -9.47 10.37 -32.15
N GLN A 161 -8.71 11.31 -31.60
CA GLN A 161 -7.34 11.06 -31.18
C GLN A 161 -7.37 10.51 -29.75
N MET A 162 -7.01 9.24 -29.60
CA MET A 162 -6.98 8.62 -28.28
C MET A 162 -5.82 9.18 -27.47
N THR A 163 -6.10 9.62 -26.24
CA THR A 163 -5.09 10.12 -25.30
C THR A 163 -4.95 9.16 -24.12
N SER A 164 -3.70 8.88 -23.74
CA SER A 164 -3.39 8.15 -22.53
C SER A 164 -3.47 9.12 -21.36
N GLY A 165 -4.68 9.33 -20.81
CA GLY A 165 -4.83 10.07 -19.56
C GLY A 165 -3.89 9.51 -18.48
N SER A 166 -3.34 10.40 -17.64
CA SER A 166 -2.63 10.01 -16.40
C SER A 166 -3.57 9.29 -15.41
N THR A 167 -4.88 9.39 -15.63
CA THR A 167 -5.97 8.69 -14.94
C THR A 167 -6.39 7.44 -15.74
N SER A 168 -6.81 6.38 -15.05
CA SER A 168 -6.87 4.99 -15.51
C SER A 168 -7.81 4.61 -16.67
N ALA A 169 -8.50 5.55 -17.34
CA ALA A 169 -9.45 5.28 -18.42
C ALA A 169 -9.07 5.98 -19.76
N PRO A 170 -9.05 5.26 -20.91
CA PRO A 170 -8.80 5.85 -22.23
C PRO A 170 -9.86 6.87 -22.64
N ARG A 171 -9.47 7.92 -23.38
CA ARG A 171 -10.39 8.98 -23.88
C ARG A 171 -10.05 9.36 -25.31
N GLY A 172 -11.05 9.73 -26.10
CA GLY A 172 -10.86 10.22 -27.47
C GLY A 172 -11.13 11.72 -27.57
N ALA A 173 -10.12 12.52 -27.90
CA ALA A 173 -10.31 13.94 -28.24
C ALA A 173 -10.92 14.04 -29.63
N ALA A 174 -12.09 14.67 -29.75
CA ALA A 174 -12.80 14.82 -31.01
C ALA A 174 -12.26 16.02 -31.81
N ILE A 175 -11.64 15.74 -32.95
CA ILE A 175 -11.05 16.75 -33.82
C ILE A 175 -12.00 17.01 -34.98
N SER A 176 -12.41 18.26 -35.14
CA SER A 176 -13.26 18.68 -36.26
C SER A 176 -12.46 18.86 -37.54
N TRP A 177 -13.13 18.84 -38.69
CA TRP A 177 -12.52 19.17 -39.98
C TRP A 177 -11.91 20.57 -40.00
N HIS A 178 -12.59 21.54 -39.36
CA HIS A 178 -12.12 22.91 -39.24
C HIS A 178 -10.85 23.02 -38.38
N SER A 179 -10.84 22.35 -37.22
CA SER A 179 -9.69 22.35 -36.30
C SER A 179 -8.47 21.73 -36.98
N LEU A 180 -8.64 20.60 -37.67
CA LEU A 180 -7.57 19.97 -38.43
C LEU A 180 -7.06 20.87 -39.56
N ALA A 181 -7.95 21.34 -40.45
CA ALA A 181 -7.54 22.18 -41.58
C ALA A 181 -6.82 23.45 -41.12
N THR A 182 -7.26 24.06 -40.01
CA THR A 182 -6.62 25.23 -39.43
C THR A 182 -5.24 24.91 -38.88
N ASN A 183 -5.09 23.81 -38.14
CA ASN A 183 -3.80 23.41 -37.58
C ASN A 183 -2.78 23.05 -38.66
N LEU A 184 -3.21 22.40 -39.76
CA LEU A 184 -2.34 22.12 -40.92
C LEU A 184 -1.83 23.41 -41.59
N ASN A 185 -2.68 24.42 -41.74
CA ASN A 185 -2.27 25.72 -42.29
C ASN A 185 -1.28 26.45 -41.36
N VAL A 186 -1.53 26.41 -40.05
CA VAL A 186 -0.62 26.97 -39.05
C VAL A 186 0.76 26.32 -39.14
N MET A 187 0.82 24.99 -39.28
CA MET A 187 2.09 24.27 -39.43
C MET A 187 2.80 24.62 -40.73
N GLU A 188 2.07 24.70 -41.83
CA GLU A 188 2.59 25.10 -43.13
C GLU A 188 3.24 26.49 -43.07
N GLU A 189 2.59 27.45 -42.42
CA GLU A 189 3.10 28.82 -42.21
C GLU A 189 4.32 28.84 -41.27
N LEU A 190 4.22 28.22 -40.10
CA LEU A 190 5.26 28.27 -39.07
C LEU A 190 6.55 27.57 -39.48
N CYS A 191 6.44 26.41 -40.13
CA CYS A 191 7.59 25.64 -40.59
C CYS A 191 8.10 26.10 -41.96
N GLY A 192 7.48 27.11 -42.57
CA GLY A 192 7.88 27.63 -43.88
C GLY A 192 7.83 26.59 -44.99
N MET A 193 6.83 25.69 -44.94
CA MET A 193 6.75 24.56 -45.86
C MET A 193 6.30 25.02 -47.25
N ALA A 194 7.12 24.76 -48.27
CA ALA A 194 6.90 25.12 -49.68
C ALA A 194 6.72 23.89 -50.59
N ASP A 195 6.06 24.06 -51.73
CA ASP A 195 5.89 22.98 -52.71
C ASP A 195 7.24 22.43 -53.18
N GLY A 196 7.31 21.11 -53.37
CA GLY A 196 8.54 20.41 -53.81
C GLY A 196 9.51 20.04 -52.68
N GLN A 197 9.32 20.56 -51.46
CA GLN A 197 10.12 20.15 -50.30
C GLN A 197 9.72 18.75 -49.79
N VAL A 198 10.68 18.06 -49.19
CA VAL A 198 10.55 16.69 -48.69
C VAL A 198 10.56 16.69 -47.17
N GLY A 199 9.61 15.97 -46.56
CA GLY A 199 9.63 15.68 -45.13
C GLY A 199 10.20 14.29 -44.83
N VAL A 200 10.72 14.09 -43.63
CA VAL A 200 11.08 12.77 -43.10
C VAL A 200 10.49 12.56 -41.71
N SER A 201 10.05 11.34 -41.41
CA SER A 201 9.63 10.99 -40.05
C SER A 201 9.73 9.50 -39.75
N TRP A 202 9.89 9.20 -38.47
CA TRP A 202 9.74 7.87 -37.88
C TRP A 202 8.60 7.81 -36.85
N LEU A 203 7.91 8.94 -36.63
CA LEU A 203 6.95 9.09 -35.56
C LEU A 203 5.74 8.16 -35.76
N PRO A 204 5.21 7.59 -34.69
CA PRO A 204 4.08 6.69 -34.78
C PRO A 204 2.81 7.40 -35.27
N LEU A 205 2.09 6.77 -36.21
CA LEU A 205 0.84 7.30 -36.80
C LEU A 205 -0.39 7.17 -35.90
N TYR A 206 -0.21 6.76 -34.65
CA TYR A 206 -1.24 6.73 -33.62
C TYR A 206 -1.02 7.80 -32.54
N HIS A 207 0.05 8.60 -32.69
CA HIS A 207 0.34 9.77 -31.87
C HIS A 207 0.07 11.03 -32.71
N ASP A 208 -0.47 12.09 -32.11
CA ASP A 208 -0.83 13.34 -32.79
C ASP A 208 0.31 13.93 -33.65
N MET A 209 1.52 14.01 -33.12
CA MET A 209 2.68 14.55 -33.84
C MET A 209 3.05 13.76 -35.11
N GLY A 210 2.93 12.44 -35.09
CA GLY A 210 3.17 11.60 -36.28
C GLY A 210 1.97 11.54 -37.22
N LEU A 211 0.75 11.51 -36.68
CA LEU A 211 -0.46 11.43 -37.47
C LEU A 211 -0.80 12.78 -38.13
N ILE A 212 -0.94 13.83 -37.34
CA ILE A 212 -1.36 15.15 -37.81
C ILE A 212 -0.16 15.91 -38.39
N GLY A 213 0.91 16.01 -37.62
CA GLY A 213 2.08 16.82 -37.96
C GLY A 213 2.89 16.31 -39.15
N VAL A 214 2.77 15.01 -39.47
CA VAL A 214 3.51 14.38 -40.57
C VAL A 214 2.56 13.83 -41.62
N LEU A 215 1.70 12.86 -41.27
CA LEU A 215 0.90 12.16 -42.28
C LEU A 215 -0.18 13.05 -42.90
N PHE A 216 -1.07 13.65 -42.09
CA PHE A 216 -2.09 14.55 -42.62
C PHE A 216 -1.46 15.75 -43.32
N GLN A 217 -0.39 16.34 -42.76
CA GLN A 217 0.32 17.43 -43.41
C GLN A 217 0.83 17.06 -44.81
N ALA A 218 1.49 15.90 -44.96
CA ALA A 218 2.02 15.46 -46.24
C ALA A 218 0.92 15.07 -47.23
N MET A 219 -0.04 14.23 -46.82
CA MET A 219 -1.03 13.65 -47.73
C MET A 219 -2.06 14.67 -48.21
N THR A 220 -2.59 15.51 -47.31
CA THR A 220 -3.60 16.51 -47.68
C THR A 220 -3.05 17.64 -48.54
N ARG A 221 -1.73 17.88 -48.48
CA ARG A 221 -1.00 18.83 -49.34
C ARG A 221 -0.26 18.16 -50.50
N GLN A 222 -0.35 16.83 -50.60
CA GLN A 222 0.29 16.00 -51.63
C GLN A 222 1.81 16.25 -51.78
N ARG A 223 2.51 16.37 -50.64
CA ARG A 223 3.97 16.62 -50.53
C ARG A 223 4.78 15.33 -50.45
N HIS A 224 6.07 15.37 -50.77
CA HIS A 224 6.93 14.20 -50.59
C HIS A 224 7.20 13.92 -49.12
N LEU A 225 7.10 12.65 -48.71
CA LEU A 225 7.39 12.20 -47.36
C LEU A 225 8.21 10.91 -47.37
N GLN A 226 9.30 10.87 -46.61
CA GLN A 226 10.04 9.66 -46.27
C GLN A 226 9.58 9.19 -44.89
N LEU A 227 8.85 8.07 -44.83
CA LEU A 227 8.25 7.55 -43.60
C LEU A 227 8.82 6.19 -43.22
N MET A 228 9.31 6.08 -41.99
CA MET A 228 9.72 4.82 -41.38
C MET A 228 8.93 4.50 -40.13
N ARG A 229 8.99 3.25 -39.67
CA ARG A 229 8.36 2.82 -38.43
C ARG A 229 9.24 3.15 -37.22
N PRO A 230 8.66 3.35 -36.01
CA PRO A 230 9.45 3.56 -34.79
C PRO A 230 10.45 2.44 -34.51
N ASP A 231 10.10 1.17 -34.74
CA ASP A 231 10.99 0.03 -34.53
C ASP A 231 12.21 0.07 -35.47
N GLN A 232 12.02 0.57 -36.70
CA GLN A 232 13.10 0.72 -37.68
C GLN A 232 14.06 1.84 -37.27
N PHE A 233 13.55 2.97 -36.75
CA PHE A 233 14.38 4.04 -36.18
C PHE A 233 15.18 3.56 -34.95
N ILE A 234 14.54 2.83 -34.04
CA ILE A 234 15.23 2.29 -32.86
C ILE A 234 16.34 1.32 -33.26
N ARG A 235 16.12 0.51 -34.31
CA ARG A 235 17.12 -0.43 -34.84
C ARG A 235 18.29 0.28 -35.52
N ASP A 236 18.01 1.32 -36.30
CA ASP A 236 18.99 2.03 -37.14
C ASP A 236 18.67 3.54 -37.19
N PRO A 237 19.10 4.33 -36.18
CA PRO A 237 18.84 5.77 -36.15
C PRO A 237 19.61 6.54 -37.24
N LEU A 238 20.69 5.96 -37.80
CA LEU A 238 21.45 6.57 -38.90
C LEU A 238 20.62 6.63 -40.19
N ARG A 239 19.70 5.68 -40.40
CA ARG A 239 18.75 5.71 -41.51
C ARG A 239 17.88 6.98 -41.51
N TRP A 240 17.49 7.47 -40.34
CA TRP A 240 16.75 8.73 -40.22
C TRP A 240 17.62 9.93 -40.60
N LEU A 241 18.88 9.98 -40.18
CA LEU A 241 19.79 11.07 -40.57
C LEU A 241 20.10 11.07 -42.07
N ARG A 242 20.31 9.89 -42.69
CA ARG A 242 20.49 9.79 -44.15
C ARG A 242 19.27 10.28 -44.93
N ALA A 243 18.08 10.00 -44.42
CA ALA A 243 16.84 10.50 -44.98
C ALA A 243 16.70 12.03 -44.79
N ALA A 244 17.04 12.52 -43.60
CA ALA A 244 17.05 13.94 -43.27
C ALA A 244 18.02 14.76 -44.15
N ALA A 245 19.14 14.16 -44.57
CA ALA A 245 20.10 14.78 -45.50
C ALA A 245 19.47 15.17 -46.86
N THR A 246 18.37 14.53 -47.24
CA THR A 246 17.63 14.80 -48.48
C THR A 246 16.27 15.46 -48.24
N SER A 247 16.03 15.97 -47.02
CA SER A 247 14.75 16.50 -46.57
C SER A 247 14.90 17.89 -45.94
N GLN A 248 13.84 18.69 -45.99
CA GLN A 248 13.81 20.03 -45.39
C GLN A 248 13.14 20.05 -44.01
N HIS A 249 12.28 19.07 -43.73
CA HIS A 249 11.48 19.06 -42.51
C HIS A 249 11.49 17.71 -41.81
N THR A 250 11.66 17.72 -40.49
CA THR A 250 11.49 16.56 -39.63
C THR A 250 10.94 16.98 -38.27
N ALA A 251 10.47 16.00 -37.50
CA ALA A 251 10.04 16.21 -36.13
C ALA A 251 10.56 15.07 -35.24
N SER A 252 10.90 15.38 -33.99
CA SER A 252 11.31 14.39 -33.00
C SER A 252 10.99 14.89 -31.60
N PRO A 253 10.50 14.02 -30.69
CA PRO A 253 10.56 14.33 -29.26
C PRO A 253 12.02 14.47 -28.81
N SER A 254 12.23 15.12 -27.66
CA SER A 254 13.57 15.37 -27.13
C SER A 254 14.37 14.08 -26.92
N PHE A 255 13.71 12.97 -26.51
CA PHE A 255 14.36 11.68 -26.32
C PHE A 255 14.93 11.09 -27.63
N GLY A 256 14.30 11.36 -28.78
CA GLY A 256 14.77 10.83 -30.07
C GLY A 256 16.13 11.40 -30.47
N LEU A 257 16.38 12.66 -30.09
CA LEU A 257 17.64 13.35 -30.31
C LEU A 257 18.76 12.71 -29.49
N VAL A 258 18.58 12.60 -28.17
CA VAL A 258 19.58 11.97 -27.29
C VAL A 258 19.74 10.48 -27.56
N TYR A 259 18.68 9.77 -27.99
CA TYR A 259 18.80 8.37 -28.42
C TYR A 259 19.74 8.26 -29.63
N THR A 260 19.63 9.18 -30.59
CA THR A 260 20.51 9.21 -31.76
C THR A 260 21.95 9.53 -31.35
N SER A 261 22.15 10.56 -30.52
CA SER A 261 23.47 10.96 -29.98
C SER A 261 24.16 9.93 -29.10
N THR A 262 23.42 9.01 -28.48
CA THR A 262 23.99 7.94 -27.64
C THR A 262 24.29 6.66 -28.44
N ARG A 263 23.70 6.51 -29.63
CA ARG A 263 23.86 5.33 -30.49
C ARG A 263 24.89 5.51 -31.60
N LEU A 264 25.14 6.74 -32.00
CA LEU A 264 26.03 7.09 -33.10
C LEU A 264 27.18 7.95 -32.58
N THR A 265 28.30 7.87 -33.27
CA THR A 265 29.45 8.76 -33.17
C THR A 265 29.54 9.64 -34.42
N PRO A 266 30.24 10.78 -34.38
CA PRO A 266 30.44 11.60 -35.59
C PRO A 266 30.99 10.81 -36.79
N ASP A 267 31.90 9.85 -36.55
CA ASP A 267 32.47 9.00 -37.62
C ASP A 267 31.41 8.11 -38.31
N ASP A 268 30.35 7.72 -37.60
CA ASP A 268 29.27 6.89 -38.16
C ASP A 268 28.43 7.64 -39.21
N LEU A 269 28.43 8.99 -39.18
CA LEU A 269 27.65 9.81 -40.11
C LEU A 269 28.22 9.81 -41.53
N GLY A 270 29.51 9.51 -41.72
CA GLY A 270 30.15 9.47 -43.03
C GLY A 270 30.00 10.80 -43.80
N ASP A 271 29.66 10.75 -45.09
CA ASP A 271 29.56 11.96 -45.94
C ASP A 271 28.17 12.63 -45.90
N ILE A 272 27.38 12.43 -44.85
CA ILE A 272 26.05 13.05 -44.72
C ILE A 272 26.19 14.58 -44.59
N ASP A 273 25.35 15.31 -45.32
CA ASP A 273 25.17 16.76 -45.22
C ASP A 273 23.72 17.11 -44.82
N LEU A 274 23.56 17.75 -43.67
CA LEU A 274 22.29 18.19 -43.08
C LEU A 274 22.04 19.69 -43.28
N SER A 275 22.85 20.39 -44.08
CA SER A 275 22.69 21.83 -44.36
C SER A 275 21.35 22.17 -45.02
N GLY A 276 20.74 21.20 -45.71
CA GLY A 276 19.41 21.32 -46.31
C GLY A 276 18.24 21.19 -45.33
N LEU A 277 18.48 20.79 -44.07
CA LEU A 277 17.43 20.60 -43.08
C LEU A 277 17.01 21.95 -42.49
N ALA A 278 15.87 22.47 -42.95
CA ALA A 278 15.37 23.78 -42.56
C ALA A 278 14.67 23.78 -41.20
N THR A 279 13.93 22.71 -40.86
CA THR A 279 13.17 22.65 -39.61
C THR A 279 13.23 21.27 -38.96
N LEU A 280 13.55 21.26 -37.67
CA LEU A 280 13.44 20.11 -36.78
C LEU A 280 12.52 20.48 -35.60
N VAL A 281 11.26 20.09 -35.68
CA VAL A 281 10.27 20.36 -34.62
C VAL A 281 10.56 19.48 -33.40
N VAL A 282 10.67 20.10 -32.22
CA VAL A 282 10.91 19.40 -30.95
C VAL A 282 9.75 19.67 -30.00
N GLY A 283 9.09 18.61 -29.53
CA GLY A 283 7.91 18.72 -28.67
C GLY A 283 7.43 17.38 -28.08
N ALA A 284 6.15 17.31 -27.70
CA ALA A 284 5.47 16.17 -27.06
C ALA A 284 5.91 15.81 -25.60
N GLU A 285 6.98 16.42 -25.12
CA GLU A 285 7.51 16.32 -23.76
C GLU A 285 8.31 17.57 -23.38
N PRO A 286 8.64 17.78 -22.08
CA PRO A 286 9.57 18.84 -21.68
C PRO A 286 10.89 18.74 -22.45
N ILE A 287 11.31 19.85 -23.06
CA ILE A 287 12.50 19.89 -23.92
C ILE A 287 13.72 20.06 -23.03
N ASN A 288 14.62 19.07 -23.04
CA ASN A 288 15.89 19.13 -22.31
C ASN A 288 16.97 19.79 -23.19
N PRO A 289 17.56 20.93 -22.77
CA PRO A 289 18.64 21.58 -23.52
C PRO A 289 19.85 20.69 -23.79
N ALA A 290 20.17 19.78 -22.85
CA ALA A 290 21.29 18.85 -23.00
C ALA A 290 21.08 17.88 -24.18
N HIS A 291 19.82 17.51 -24.48
CA HIS A 291 19.52 16.66 -25.63
C HIS A 291 19.70 17.41 -26.96
N LEU A 292 19.34 18.70 -27.00
CA LEU A 292 19.55 19.56 -28.17
C LEU A 292 21.05 19.73 -28.44
N ARG A 293 21.84 20.00 -27.40
CA ARG A 293 23.29 20.11 -27.51
C ARG A 293 23.94 18.82 -27.98
N ALA A 294 23.62 17.69 -27.35
CA ALA A 294 24.20 16.41 -27.72
C ALA A 294 23.90 16.03 -29.19
N PHE A 295 22.76 16.46 -29.72
CA PHE A 295 22.44 16.28 -31.14
C PHE A 295 23.28 17.20 -32.02
N THR A 296 23.36 18.49 -31.68
CA THR A 296 24.22 19.45 -32.38
C THR A 296 25.68 18.98 -32.41
N GLU A 297 26.20 18.51 -31.28
CA GLU A 297 27.57 17.98 -31.17
C GLU A 297 27.79 16.74 -32.02
N LEU A 298 26.84 15.79 -32.04
CA LEU A 298 26.90 14.62 -32.93
C LEU A 298 26.98 15.04 -34.40
N THR A 299 26.17 16.02 -34.79
CA THR A 299 26.07 16.51 -36.18
C THR A 299 27.09 17.60 -36.52
N ALA A 300 28.00 17.91 -35.60
CA ALA A 300 29.02 18.93 -35.81
C ALA A 300 29.91 18.54 -36.99
N GLY A 301 30.06 19.44 -37.97
CA GLY A 301 30.79 19.16 -39.21
C GLY A 301 29.94 18.56 -40.35
N HIS A 302 28.68 18.19 -40.09
CA HIS A 302 27.75 17.63 -41.09
C HIS A 302 26.64 18.62 -41.49
N GLY A 303 26.90 19.93 -41.42
CA GLY A 303 26.00 20.96 -41.98
C GLY A 303 24.74 21.30 -41.17
N PHE A 304 24.39 20.56 -40.12
CA PHE A 304 23.22 20.87 -39.29
C PHE A 304 23.40 22.22 -38.56
N SER A 305 22.37 23.08 -38.62
CA SER A 305 22.33 24.34 -37.88
C SER A 305 21.39 24.23 -36.67
N PRO A 306 21.79 24.64 -35.46
CA PRO A 306 20.89 24.78 -34.31
C PRO A 306 19.69 25.70 -34.57
N ASP A 307 19.79 26.62 -35.54
CA ASP A 307 18.68 27.48 -35.96
C ASP A 307 17.48 26.69 -36.52
N ALA A 308 17.72 25.47 -37.00
CA ALA A 308 16.67 24.58 -37.48
C ALA A 308 15.78 24.04 -36.34
N PHE A 309 16.21 24.11 -35.08
CA PHE A 309 15.38 23.66 -33.97
C PHE A 309 14.12 24.53 -33.85
N MET A 310 12.96 23.87 -33.84
CA MET A 310 11.67 24.51 -33.58
C MET A 310 11.01 23.93 -32.31
N PRO A 311 11.46 24.36 -31.11
CA PRO A 311 10.77 24.07 -29.85
C PRO A 311 9.29 24.44 -29.94
N SER A 312 8.42 23.47 -29.66
CA SER A 312 6.98 23.61 -29.86
C SER A 312 6.19 22.91 -28.76
N TYR A 313 5.04 23.48 -28.41
CA TYR A 313 4.10 22.90 -27.46
C TYR A 313 2.76 22.63 -28.13
N GLY A 314 2.14 21.54 -27.71
CA GLY A 314 1.02 20.96 -28.38
C GLY A 314 0.47 19.72 -27.68
N LEU A 315 -0.79 19.42 -27.95
CA LEU A 315 -1.53 18.28 -27.44
C LEU A 315 -2.71 17.96 -28.35
N ALA A 316 -3.15 16.70 -28.34
CA ALA A 316 -4.27 16.21 -29.12
C ALA A 316 -5.54 17.05 -28.96
N GLU A 317 -5.84 17.53 -27.76
CA GLU A 317 -7.02 18.35 -27.46
C GLU A 317 -7.00 19.72 -28.16
N HIS A 318 -5.83 20.19 -28.57
CA HIS A 318 -5.63 21.37 -29.43
C HIS A 318 -5.28 20.95 -30.86
N THR A 319 -5.77 19.78 -31.30
CA THR A 319 -5.40 19.11 -32.55
C THR A 319 -3.95 18.63 -32.57
N LEU A 320 -3.00 19.55 -32.53
CA LEU A 320 -1.58 19.27 -32.33
C LEU A 320 -0.86 20.56 -31.93
N PHE A 321 -0.70 21.51 -32.84
CA PHE A 321 0.17 22.66 -32.68
C PHE A 321 -0.50 23.79 -31.88
N ALA A 322 0.10 24.25 -30.79
CA ALA A 322 -0.41 25.37 -29.99
C ALA A 322 0.55 26.57 -29.95
N THR A 323 1.81 26.35 -29.60
CA THR A 323 2.86 27.38 -29.63
C THR A 323 4.10 26.86 -30.34
N SER A 324 4.81 27.75 -31.02
CA SER A 324 6.11 27.44 -31.65
C SER A 324 7.10 28.58 -31.55
N HIS A 325 8.38 28.21 -31.57
CA HIS A 325 9.44 29.09 -32.03
C HIS A 325 9.19 29.60 -33.46
N ARG A 326 9.55 30.85 -33.73
CA ARG A 326 9.38 31.48 -35.05
C ARG A 326 10.72 31.48 -35.78
N LEU A 327 10.74 30.95 -37.02
CA LEU A 327 11.94 30.92 -37.84
C LEU A 327 12.55 32.32 -37.98
N GLY A 328 13.86 32.43 -37.76
CA GLY A 328 14.60 33.69 -37.80
C GLY A 328 14.54 34.55 -36.53
N GLU A 329 13.74 34.18 -35.52
CA GLU A 329 13.85 34.77 -34.18
C GLU A 329 14.94 34.05 -33.37
N PRO A 330 15.62 34.70 -32.41
CA PRO A 330 16.58 34.01 -31.55
C PRO A 330 15.85 33.08 -30.56
N HIS A 331 16.38 31.85 -30.36
CA HIS A 331 15.91 30.96 -29.30
C HIS A 331 16.09 31.58 -27.92
N ARG A 332 15.27 31.16 -26.96
CA ARG A 332 15.31 31.65 -25.58
C ARG A 332 15.24 30.50 -24.58
N MET A 333 16.07 30.61 -23.55
CA MET A 333 16.05 29.71 -22.40
C MET A 333 16.19 30.51 -21.12
N VAL A 334 15.58 30.01 -20.05
CA VAL A 334 15.64 30.65 -18.73
C VAL A 334 15.98 29.64 -17.65
N ARG A 335 16.79 30.07 -16.68
CA ARG A 335 16.97 29.35 -15.42
C ARG A 335 16.02 29.97 -14.40
N VAL A 336 15.21 29.15 -13.75
CA VAL A 336 14.23 29.62 -12.74
C VAL A 336 14.60 29.12 -11.36
N ASP A 337 14.27 29.88 -10.33
CA ASP A 337 14.39 29.45 -8.94
C ASP A 337 13.31 28.42 -8.62
N ARG A 338 13.61 27.14 -8.84
CA ARG A 338 12.66 26.03 -8.60
C ARG A 338 12.18 25.98 -7.14
N THR A 339 12.99 26.44 -6.18
CA THR A 339 12.63 26.45 -4.75
C THR A 339 11.53 27.48 -4.42
N ALA A 340 11.45 28.55 -5.21
CA ALA A 340 10.50 29.65 -5.05
C ALA A 340 9.18 29.47 -5.84
N LEU A 341 9.04 28.41 -6.64
CA LEU A 341 7.84 28.19 -7.47
C LEU A 341 6.60 27.97 -6.60
N ARG A 342 5.59 28.85 -6.76
CA ARG A 342 4.27 28.73 -6.12
C ARG A 342 3.20 29.09 -7.16
N HIS A 343 2.13 28.31 -7.22
CA HIS A 343 1.02 28.59 -8.14
C HIS A 343 0.41 29.96 -7.82
N GLY A 344 0.02 30.73 -8.84
CA GLY A 344 -0.47 32.09 -8.70
C GLY A 344 0.58 33.14 -8.29
N HIS A 345 1.86 32.77 -8.17
CA HIS A 345 2.94 33.69 -7.78
C HIS A 345 3.95 33.91 -8.92
N PRO A 346 4.64 35.07 -8.94
CA PRO A 346 5.68 35.36 -9.91
C PRO A 346 6.83 34.34 -9.89
N VAL A 347 7.24 33.90 -11.07
CA VAL A 347 8.39 33.03 -11.30
C VAL A 347 9.67 33.87 -11.26
N ARG A 348 10.56 33.54 -10.33
CA ARG A 348 11.86 34.19 -10.23
C ARG A 348 12.84 33.61 -11.25
N VAL A 349 13.18 34.41 -12.26
CA VAL A 349 14.20 34.07 -13.26
C VAL A 349 15.59 34.42 -12.73
N LEU A 350 16.48 33.42 -12.67
CA LEU A 350 17.85 33.52 -12.17
C LEU A 350 18.87 33.84 -13.28
N ALA A 351 18.62 33.39 -14.51
CA ALA A 351 19.46 33.65 -15.67
C ALA A 351 18.66 33.48 -16.97
N ARG A 352 19.15 34.07 -18.06
CA ARG A 352 18.55 33.99 -19.40
C ARG A 352 19.64 33.72 -20.44
N VAL A 353 19.32 32.94 -21.46
CA VAL A 353 20.13 32.73 -22.67
C VAL A 353 19.29 33.10 -23.89
N THR A 354 19.90 33.76 -24.86
CA THR A 354 19.23 34.17 -26.11
C THR A 354 20.17 33.94 -27.29
N GLY A 355 19.66 33.30 -28.35
CA GLY A 355 20.40 33.03 -29.59
C GLY A 355 21.26 31.77 -29.59
N ASP A 356 21.45 31.10 -28.44
CA ASP A 356 22.15 29.81 -28.36
C ASP A 356 21.33 28.82 -27.54
N ILE A 357 20.55 27.97 -28.22
CA ILE A 357 19.76 26.92 -27.57
C ILE A 357 20.61 25.71 -27.14
N THR A 358 21.90 25.72 -27.48
CA THR A 358 22.85 24.64 -27.22
C THR A 358 23.86 24.99 -26.11
N ALA A 359 23.77 26.19 -25.52
CA ALA A 359 24.66 26.67 -24.47
C ALA A 359 24.86 25.66 -23.34
N ASP A 360 26.04 25.68 -22.68
CA ASP A 360 26.36 24.80 -21.55
C ASP A 360 25.54 25.09 -20.29
N THR A 361 24.31 24.61 -20.31
CA THR A 361 23.28 24.79 -19.29
C THR A 361 22.91 23.44 -18.68
N GLY A 362 22.80 23.38 -17.34
CA GLY A 362 22.32 22.21 -16.61
C GLY A 362 20.82 21.90 -16.85
N SER A 363 20.32 20.86 -16.20
CA SER A 363 18.91 20.39 -16.29
C SER A 363 17.88 21.31 -15.62
N ASP A 364 18.35 22.35 -14.93
CA ASP A 364 17.55 23.37 -14.25
C ASP A 364 17.03 24.47 -15.20
N TRP A 365 17.45 24.44 -16.47
CA TRP A 365 17.01 25.37 -17.51
C TRP A 365 15.74 24.93 -18.22
N VAL A 366 14.92 25.91 -18.58
CA VAL A 366 13.64 25.75 -19.26
C VAL A 366 13.72 26.41 -20.63
N VAL A 367 13.54 25.60 -21.69
CA VAL A 367 13.49 26.08 -23.07
C VAL A 367 12.14 26.74 -23.32
N SER A 368 12.14 27.89 -24.01
CA SER A 368 10.89 28.45 -24.51
C SER A 368 10.35 27.62 -25.66
N VAL A 369 9.05 27.31 -25.62
CA VAL A 369 8.29 26.69 -26.71
C VAL A 369 7.60 27.74 -27.60
N GLY A 370 8.10 28.98 -27.53
CA GLY A 370 7.75 30.10 -28.39
C GLY A 370 6.36 30.71 -28.16
N LYS A 371 5.82 31.32 -29.21
CA LYS A 371 4.60 32.16 -29.16
C LYS A 371 3.38 31.36 -29.60
N ALA A 372 2.18 31.82 -29.24
CA ALA A 372 0.93 31.29 -29.79
C ALA A 372 0.97 31.22 -31.32
N ALA A 373 0.37 30.16 -31.86
CA ALA A 373 0.12 30.03 -33.29
C ALA A 373 -0.71 31.21 -33.82
N PRO A 374 -0.56 31.60 -35.10
CA PRO A 374 -1.40 32.62 -35.73
C PRO A 374 -2.90 32.31 -35.52
N GLY A 375 -3.69 33.31 -35.13
CA GLY A 375 -5.13 33.14 -34.86
C GLY A 375 -5.48 32.41 -33.55
N HIS A 376 -4.50 32.08 -32.71
CA HIS A 376 -4.69 31.43 -31.41
C HIS A 376 -4.21 32.33 -30.28
N ALA A 377 -4.65 32.03 -29.06
CA ALA A 377 -4.14 32.68 -27.85
C ALA A 377 -3.76 31.66 -26.78
N VAL A 378 -2.69 32.00 -26.05
CA VAL A 378 -2.22 31.28 -24.87
C VAL A 378 -2.18 32.25 -23.69
N TRP A 379 -2.59 31.79 -22.53
CA TRP A 379 -2.50 32.55 -21.28
C TRP A 379 -2.42 31.62 -20.07
N ILE A 380 -2.15 32.18 -18.89
CA ILE A 380 -1.89 31.42 -17.66
C ILE A 380 -3.01 31.67 -16.65
N ALA A 381 -3.58 30.61 -16.08
CA ALA A 381 -4.69 30.69 -15.13
C ALA A 381 -4.30 30.34 -13.69
N ASP A 382 -5.01 30.92 -12.73
CA ASP A 382 -4.95 30.51 -11.32
C ASP A 382 -5.87 29.31 -11.00
N GLU A 383 -5.95 28.94 -9.72
CA GLU A 383 -6.77 27.81 -9.26
C GLU A 383 -8.28 28.06 -9.42
N SER A 384 -8.71 29.33 -9.43
CA SER A 384 -10.11 29.74 -9.67
C SER A 384 -10.46 29.75 -11.16
N GLY A 385 -9.44 29.67 -12.03
CA GLY A 385 -9.57 29.73 -13.49
C GLY A 385 -9.37 31.12 -14.07
N ASP A 386 -9.01 32.12 -13.26
CA ASP A 386 -8.83 33.51 -13.66
C ASP A 386 -7.46 33.75 -14.29
N ARG A 387 -7.38 34.72 -15.22
CA ARG A 387 -6.15 35.04 -15.94
C ARG A 387 -5.12 35.75 -15.05
N LEU A 388 -3.93 35.18 -15.02
CA LEU A 388 -2.76 35.70 -14.31
C LEU A 388 -1.89 36.62 -15.19
N PRO A 389 -1.14 37.56 -14.59
CA PRO A 389 -0.14 38.34 -15.30
C PRO A 389 1.00 37.47 -15.85
N ASP A 390 1.61 37.91 -16.95
CA ASP A 390 2.84 37.33 -17.47
C ASP A 390 3.93 37.26 -16.38
N GLY A 391 4.73 36.21 -16.43
CA GLY A 391 5.76 35.89 -15.45
C GLY A 391 5.23 35.13 -14.23
N THR A 392 3.94 34.82 -14.16
CA THR A 392 3.31 34.10 -13.04
C THR A 392 3.17 32.62 -13.36
N LEU A 393 3.40 31.75 -12.38
CA LEU A 393 3.16 30.31 -12.51
C LEU A 393 1.67 29.99 -12.42
N GLY A 394 1.15 29.24 -13.37
CA GLY A 394 -0.24 28.76 -13.33
C GLY A 394 -0.53 27.65 -14.35
N GLU A 395 -1.81 27.36 -14.55
CA GLU A 395 -2.29 26.44 -15.58
C GLU A 395 -2.19 27.07 -16.97
N ILE A 396 -1.69 26.34 -17.96
CA ILE A 396 -1.67 26.80 -19.35
C ILE A 396 -3.09 26.68 -19.93
N VAL A 397 -3.60 27.78 -20.48
CA VAL A 397 -4.89 27.85 -21.16
C VAL A 397 -4.66 28.18 -22.62
N LEU A 398 -5.31 27.42 -23.50
CA LEU A 398 -5.28 27.60 -24.95
C LEU A 398 -6.67 27.97 -25.45
N SER A 399 -6.73 28.83 -26.45
CA SER A 399 -7.97 29.18 -27.16
C SER A 399 -7.69 29.41 -28.64
N GLY A 400 -8.69 29.12 -29.47
CA GLY A 400 -8.61 29.34 -30.91
C GLY A 400 -9.20 28.20 -31.74
N PRO A 401 -9.17 28.34 -33.06
CA PRO A 401 -9.88 27.44 -33.99
C PRO A 401 -9.34 26.01 -34.03
N SER A 402 -8.13 25.74 -33.52
CA SER A 402 -7.58 24.37 -33.43
C SER A 402 -8.04 23.60 -32.18
N VAL A 403 -8.78 24.21 -31.26
CA VAL A 403 -9.35 23.50 -30.10
C VAL A 403 -10.34 22.43 -30.58
N GLY A 404 -10.24 21.22 -30.02
CA GLY A 404 -11.13 20.10 -30.31
C GLY A 404 -12.56 20.30 -29.77
N GLN A 405 -13.49 19.44 -30.19
CA GLN A 405 -14.92 19.53 -29.85
C GLN A 405 -15.29 18.85 -28.52
N GLY A 406 -14.31 18.61 -27.64
CA GLY A 406 -14.49 17.86 -26.40
C GLY A 406 -14.02 16.41 -26.48
N TYR A 407 -14.31 15.65 -25.42
CA TYR A 407 -14.02 14.23 -25.34
C TYR A 407 -15.24 13.37 -25.66
N HIS A 408 -14.99 12.21 -26.27
CA HIS A 408 -15.95 11.11 -26.29
C HIS A 408 -15.70 10.19 -25.07
N GLY A 409 -16.73 9.96 -24.24
CA GLY A 409 -16.67 9.13 -23.02
C GLY A 409 -16.88 9.91 -21.70
N ASP A 410 -16.74 9.23 -20.56
CA ASP A 410 -16.94 9.80 -19.22
C ASP A 410 -15.79 10.74 -18.80
N VAL A 411 -16.10 11.85 -18.14
CA VAL A 411 -15.26 13.06 -18.06
C VAL A 411 -14.92 13.46 -16.62
N ASP A 412 -13.84 12.87 -16.09
CA ASP A 412 -13.13 13.40 -14.91
C ASP A 412 -11.61 13.45 -15.17
N SER A 413 -11.08 14.57 -15.69
CA SER A 413 -9.64 14.79 -15.92
C SER A 413 -9.23 16.23 -15.68
N THR A 414 -7.94 16.41 -15.41
CA THR A 414 -7.28 17.71 -15.27
C THR A 414 -7.33 18.52 -16.58
N THR A 415 -7.19 17.84 -17.72
CA THR A 415 -7.37 18.46 -19.04
C THR A 415 -8.86 18.53 -19.36
N ARG A 416 -9.38 19.72 -19.61
CA ARG A 416 -10.83 19.98 -19.74
C ARG A 416 -11.13 21.10 -20.72
N PHE A 417 -12.24 20.96 -21.43
CA PHE A 417 -12.78 21.98 -22.32
C PHE A 417 -13.76 22.86 -21.54
N VAL A 418 -13.55 24.18 -21.56
CA VAL A 418 -14.36 25.18 -20.84
C VAL A 418 -14.80 26.23 -21.84
N GLY A 419 -16.01 26.10 -22.39
CA GLY A 419 -16.44 26.91 -23.53
C GLY A 419 -15.54 26.65 -24.75
N ASP A 420 -15.00 27.71 -25.34
CA ASP A 420 -14.06 27.65 -26.47
C ASP A 420 -12.58 27.57 -26.03
N GLU A 421 -12.34 27.43 -24.72
CA GLU A 421 -11.01 27.32 -24.14
C GLU A 421 -10.67 25.87 -23.76
N LEU A 422 -9.39 25.55 -23.88
CA LEU A 422 -8.81 24.31 -23.40
C LEU A 422 -7.92 24.59 -22.19
N ARG A 423 -8.31 24.04 -21.05
CA ARG A 423 -7.49 23.98 -19.84
C ARG A 423 -6.63 22.73 -19.92
N THR A 424 -5.32 22.90 -20.07
CA THR A 424 -4.45 21.79 -20.50
C THR A 424 -4.10 20.84 -19.36
N GLY A 425 -4.21 21.27 -18.09
CA GLY A 425 -3.67 20.56 -16.93
C GLY A 425 -2.13 20.60 -16.83
N ASP A 426 -1.47 21.37 -17.70
CA ASP A 426 -0.03 21.59 -17.70
C ASP A 426 0.32 22.92 -17.00
N ALA A 427 1.40 22.92 -16.24
CA ALA A 427 1.92 24.07 -15.52
C ALA A 427 2.97 24.81 -16.36
N GLY A 428 2.86 26.13 -16.41
CA GLY A 428 3.81 26.98 -17.11
C GLY A 428 3.68 28.45 -16.76
N PHE A 429 4.45 29.27 -17.45
CA PHE A 429 4.37 30.72 -17.37
C PHE A 429 4.69 31.35 -18.73
N LEU A 430 4.16 32.56 -18.96
CA LEU A 430 4.53 33.39 -20.10
C LEU A 430 5.64 34.35 -19.71
N LEU A 431 6.62 34.55 -20.57
CA LEU A 431 7.65 35.57 -20.38
C LEU A 431 7.98 36.20 -21.74
N ASP A 432 7.88 37.52 -21.83
CA ASP A 432 8.09 38.27 -23.07
C ASP A 432 7.24 37.72 -24.24
N GLY A 433 6.00 37.32 -23.95
CA GLY A 433 5.07 36.72 -24.91
C GLY A 433 5.41 35.29 -25.34
N GLN A 434 6.41 34.65 -24.73
CA GLN A 434 6.78 33.27 -25.02
C GLN A 434 6.46 32.31 -23.88
N LEU A 435 5.96 31.13 -24.22
CA LEU A 435 5.56 30.10 -23.27
C LEU A 435 6.76 29.29 -22.79
N HIS A 436 6.79 29.02 -21.49
CA HIS A 436 7.74 28.14 -20.81
C HIS A 436 6.94 27.09 -20.02
N VAL A 437 7.12 25.81 -20.35
CA VAL A 437 6.37 24.69 -19.77
C VAL A 437 7.24 24.02 -18.70
N LEU A 438 6.68 23.81 -17.51
CA LEU A 438 7.39 23.19 -16.38
C LEU A 438 7.04 21.72 -16.17
N GLY A 439 5.82 21.30 -16.53
CA GLY A 439 5.37 19.92 -16.35
C GLY A 439 3.86 19.84 -16.16
N ARG A 440 3.33 18.70 -15.69
CA ARG A 440 1.90 18.55 -15.39
C ARG A 440 1.59 18.96 -13.95
N MET A 441 0.48 19.68 -13.76
CA MET A 441 0.05 20.14 -12.43
C MET A 441 -0.21 18.98 -11.44
N GLY A 442 -0.50 17.78 -11.95
CA GLY A 442 -0.71 16.56 -11.16
C GLY A 442 0.52 15.64 -10.97
N THR A 443 1.71 16.00 -11.48
CA THR A 443 2.96 15.24 -11.27
C THR A 443 3.98 15.98 -10.41
N SER A 444 3.65 17.18 -9.94
CA SER A 444 4.39 17.89 -8.90
C SER A 444 3.92 17.46 -7.50
N LEU A 445 4.88 17.10 -6.67
CA LEU A 445 4.71 16.81 -5.25
C LEU A 445 4.79 18.10 -4.42
N LYS A 446 3.80 18.37 -3.58
CA LYS A 446 3.94 19.37 -2.50
C LYS A 446 4.50 18.66 -1.27
N ILE A 447 5.80 18.82 -1.00
CA ILE A 447 6.47 18.30 0.21
C ILE A 447 6.95 19.49 1.02
N ASN A 448 6.50 19.63 2.27
CA ASN A 448 6.87 20.74 3.18
C ASN A 448 6.67 22.14 2.56
N GLY A 449 5.59 22.33 1.78
CA GLY A 449 5.29 23.58 1.09
C GLY A 449 6.17 23.90 -0.13
N ARG A 450 6.98 22.94 -0.61
CA ARG A 450 7.79 23.03 -1.84
C ARG A 450 7.22 22.14 -2.94
N SER A 451 7.24 22.62 -4.17
CA SER A 451 6.86 21.83 -5.35
C SER A 451 8.08 21.08 -5.89
N VAL A 452 8.06 19.74 -5.85
CA VAL A 452 9.12 18.86 -6.36
C VAL A 452 8.57 18.03 -7.52
N PHE A 453 9.23 18.02 -8.66
CA PHE A 453 8.79 17.21 -9.81
C PHE A 453 9.37 15.80 -9.72
N THR A 454 8.54 14.78 -9.90
CA THR A 454 8.99 13.38 -9.82
C THR A 454 10.08 13.03 -10.83
N GLU A 455 10.07 13.68 -11.99
CA GLU A 455 11.06 13.55 -13.06
C GLU A 455 12.45 14.02 -12.62
N ASP A 456 12.53 15.10 -11.84
CA ASP A 456 13.80 15.59 -11.29
C ASP A 456 14.38 14.54 -10.32
N LEU A 457 13.52 13.91 -9.51
CA LEU A 457 13.91 12.84 -8.60
C LEU A 457 14.38 11.57 -9.33
N ASP A 458 13.81 11.25 -10.50
CA ASP A 458 14.28 10.15 -11.35
C ASP A 458 15.74 10.36 -11.75
N VAL A 459 16.06 11.56 -12.28
CA VAL A 459 17.39 11.93 -12.78
C VAL A 459 18.39 11.98 -11.63
N THR A 460 18.09 12.74 -10.59
CA THR A 460 18.97 12.93 -9.44
C THR A 460 19.30 11.60 -8.75
N THR A 461 18.32 10.69 -8.63
CA THR A 461 18.58 9.37 -8.06
C THR A 461 19.41 8.50 -8.98
N ALA A 462 19.17 8.55 -10.30
CA ALA A 462 19.94 7.78 -11.27
C ALA A 462 21.42 8.20 -11.29
N GLU A 463 21.70 9.50 -11.20
CA GLU A 463 23.05 10.06 -11.07
C GLU A 463 23.74 9.58 -9.80
N ALA A 464 23.07 9.69 -8.64
CA ALA A 464 23.61 9.23 -7.36
C ALA A 464 23.91 7.73 -7.33
N LEU A 465 23.17 6.94 -8.11
CA LEU A 465 23.35 5.49 -8.27
C LEU A 465 24.33 5.12 -9.40
N GLY A 466 24.76 6.06 -10.25
CA GLY A 466 25.58 5.77 -11.43
C GLY A 466 24.89 4.86 -12.45
N ILE A 467 23.56 4.96 -12.61
CA ILE A 467 22.77 4.16 -13.55
C ILE A 467 22.00 5.05 -14.54
N ALA A 468 21.51 4.45 -15.62
CA ALA A 468 20.70 5.19 -16.60
C ALA A 468 19.36 5.68 -15.99
N PRO A 469 18.93 6.94 -16.24
CA PRO A 469 17.65 7.47 -15.75
C PRO A 469 16.43 6.62 -16.13
N SER A 470 16.50 5.89 -17.25
CA SER A 470 15.45 4.96 -17.67
C SER A 470 15.22 3.79 -16.71
N ARG A 471 16.14 3.53 -15.78
CA ARG A 471 16.07 2.48 -14.76
C ARG A 471 15.59 2.96 -13.40
N VAL A 472 15.20 4.23 -13.29
CA VAL A 472 14.69 4.81 -12.06
C VAL A 472 13.32 5.39 -12.30
N VAL A 473 12.40 5.15 -11.39
CA VAL A 473 11.15 5.91 -11.31
C VAL A 473 10.81 6.24 -9.87
N ALA A 474 10.87 7.52 -9.54
CA ALA A 474 10.31 8.15 -8.37
C ALA A 474 8.80 8.33 -8.54
N VAL A 475 8.10 8.09 -7.45
CA VAL A 475 6.64 8.14 -7.36
C VAL A 475 6.29 8.96 -6.13
N ALA A 476 5.40 9.90 -6.35
CA ALA A 476 4.70 10.61 -5.30
C ALA A 476 3.87 9.64 -4.46
N VAL A 477 4.07 9.63 -3.14
CA VAL A 477 3.26 8.81 -2.24
C VAL A 477 2.74 9.64 -1.08
N ASN A 478 1.63 9.20 -0.52
CA ASN A 478 1.06 9.76 0.69
C ASN A 478 0.85 8.60 1.67
N GLU A 479 1.59 8.59 2.77
CA GLU A 479 1.49 7.57 3.82
C GLU A 479 1.03 8.24 5.11
N ALA A 480 -0.10 7.79 5.67
CA ALA A 480 -0.69 8.36 6.90
C ALA A 480 -0.79 9.90 6.84
N GLU A 481 -1.28 10.42 5.71
CA GLU A 481 -1.44 11.85 5.42
C GLU A 481 -0.13 12.67 5.34
N ARG A 482 1.03 11.99 5.34
CA ARG A 482 2.34 12.61 5.13
C ARG A 482 2.82 12.41 3.68
N PRO A 483 3.07 13.50 2.93
CA PRO A 483 3.65 13.43 1.59
C PRO A 483 5.08 12.88 1.61
N GLY A 484 5.37 11.91 0.75
CA GLY A 484 6.68 11.27 0.63
C GLY A 484 6.99 10.81 -0.79
N VAL A 485 8.09 10.08 -0.95
CA VAL A 485 8.57 9.60 -2.26
C VAL A 485 8.94 8.12 -2.21
N ALA A 486 8.43 7.31 -3.15
CA ALA A 486 8.91 5.96 -3.39
C ALA A 486 9.71 5.91 -4.68
N VAL A 487 10.91 5.33 -4.67
CA VAL A 487 11.80 5.21 -5.82
C VAL A 487 12.00 3.75 -6.18
N PHE A 488 11.57 3.40 -7.39
CA PHE A 488 11.74 2.08 -7.99
C PHE A 488 13.00 2.07 -8.85
N ILE A 489 13.90 1.12 -8.56
CA ILE A 489 15.20 0.98 -9.19
C ILE A 489 15.24 -0.36 -9.91
N GLU A 490 15.37 -0.33 -11.23
CA GLU A 490 15.52 -1.52 -12.05
C GLU A 490 16.98 -1.97 -12.09
N HIS A 491 17.48 -2.48 -10.97
CA HIS A 491 18.86 -2.90 -10.83
C HIS A 491 19.03 -4.05 -9.83
N MET A 492 19.69 -5.13 -10.26
CA MET A 492 19.86 -6.34 -9.46
C MET A 492 20.97 -6.25 -8.40
N LYS A 493 21.87 -5.26 -8.48
CA LYS A 493 23.00 -5.10 -7.54
C LYS A 493 23.09 -3.66 -7.03
N VAL A 494 22.33 -3.33 -6.00
CA VAL A 494 22.44 -2.03 -5.31
C VAL A 494 23.19 -2.24 -3.99
N THR A 495 24.35 -1.60 -3.82
CA THR A 495 25.16 -1.71 -2.60
C THR A 495 24.67 -0.75 -1.51
N PRO A 496 25.00 -0.97 -0.22
CA PRO A 496 24.67 -0.04 0.86
C PRO A 496 25.15 1.39 0.62
N GLU A 497 26.33 1.57 0.02
CA GLU A 497 26.92 2.87 -0.30
C GLU A 497 26.08 3.61 -1.36
N MET A 498 25.63 2.89 -2.38
CA MET A 498 24.73 3.42 -3.41
C MET A 498 23.39 3.84 -2.82
N VAL A 499 22.81 3.02 -1.93
CA VAL A 499 21.57 3.35 -1.21
C VAL A 499 21.76 4.63 -0.39
N ALA A 500 22.86 4.74 0.36
CA ALA A 500 23.15 5.93 1.17
C ALA A 500 23.35 7.18 0.30
N ALA A 501 24.01 7.05 -0.86
CA ALA A 501 24.17 8.15 -1.81
C ALA A 501 22.81 8.62 -2.39
N ALA A 502 21.97 7.68 -2.84
CA ALA A 502 20.64 7.98 -3.35
C ALA A 502 19.76 8.67 -2.30
N ILE A 503 19.77 8.19 -1.04
CA ILE A 503 19.01 8.80 0.06
C ILE A 503 19.45 10.23 0.31
N ARG A 504 20.77 10.48 0.46
CA ARG A 504 21.29 11.84 0.67
C ARG A 504 20.86 12.78 -0.46
N SER A 505 20.95 12.31 -1.70
CA SER A 505 20.57 13.07 -2.88
C SER A 505 19.06 13.39 -2.93
N LEU A 506 18.22 12.40 -2.61
CA LEU A 506 16.76 12.57 -2.53
C LEU A 506 16.36 13.51 -1.40
N GLN A 507 16.90 13.33 -0.20
CA GLN A 507 16.61 14.17 0.98
C GLN A 507 17.02 15.63 0.77
N ALA A 508 18.08 15.90 0.01
CA ALA A 508 18.42 17.28 -0.38
C ALA A 508 17.30 17.97 -1.18
N ASN A 509 16.49 17.20 -1.93
CA ASN A 509 15.37 17.70 -2.73
C ASN A 509 14.05 17.76 -1.94
N ILE A 510 13.77 16.76 -1.10
CA ILE A 510 12.47 16.61 -0.43
C ILE A 510 12.45 16.99 1.06
N GLY A 511 13.63 17.20 1.68
CA GLY A 511 13.80 17.43 3.11
C GLY A 511 14.03 16.13 3.90
N GLU A 512 14.78 16.22 5.01
CA GLU A 512 15.19 15.05 5.82
C GLU A 512 14.01 14.32 6.47
N GLU A 513 12.96 15.07 6.81
CA GLU A 513 11.76 14.56 7.50
C GLU A 513 10.79 13.80 6.57
N ALA A 514 10.92 13.96 5.25
CA ALA A 514 9.97 13.41 4.29
C ALA A 514 10.09 11.87 4.18
N PRO A 515 8.97 11.12 4.26
CA PRO A 515 8.99 9.67 4.06
C PRO A 515 9.57 9.29 2.71
N LEU A 516 10.51 8.34 2.72
CA LEU A 516 11.23 7.90 1.51
C LEU A 516 11.29 6.38 1.46
N TRP A 517 11.02 5.76 0.30
CA TRP A 517 11.22 4.33 0.04
C TRP A 517 12.15 4.11 -1.13
N LEU A 518 13.13 3.23 -1.00
CA LEU A 518 13.94 2.76 -2.12
C LEU A 518 13.63 1.28 -2.36
N ILE A 519 13.23 0.93 -3.58
CA ILE A 519 12.77 -0.42 -3.94
C ILE A 519 13.57 -0.89 -5.15
N SER A 520 14.31 -1.98 -5.03
CA SER A 520 14.94 -2.62 -6.19
C SER A 520 14.00 -3.65 -6.81
N THR A 521 13.95 -3.68 -8.13
CA THR A 521 13.06 -4.54 -8.91
C THR A 521 13.84 -5.25 -10.03
N PRO A 522 13.40 -6.45 -10.48
CA PRO A 522 13.99 -7.12 -11.64
C PRO A 522 13.86 -6.31 -12.93
N ARG A 523 14.69 -6.62 -13.93
CA ARG A 523 14.58 -5.99 -15.25
C ARG A 523 13.21 -6.21 -15.89
N GLY A 524 12.68 -5.16 -16.53
CA GLY A 524 11.36 -5.14 -17.16
C GLY A 524 10.18 -4.89 -16.21
N THR A 525 10.42 -4.64 -14.91
CA THR A 525 9.34 -4.44 -13.93
C THR A 525 8.78 -3.02 -13.97
N LEU A 526 9.57 -2.01 -14.35
CA LEU A 526 9.11 -0.63 -14.42
C LEU A 526 8.04 -0.46 -15.50
N SER A 527 6.83 -0.10 -15.07
CA SER A 527 5.68 0.06 -15.96
C SER A 527 5.72 1.40 -16.69
N ARG A 528 5.69 1.37 -18.03
CA ARG A 528 5.65 2.55 -18.91
C ARG A 528 4.42 2.52 -19.83
N THR A 529 4.03 3.69 -20.33
CA THR A 529 2.99 3.87 -21.36
C THR A 529 3.53 3.51 -22.75
N SER A 530 2.65 3.44 -23.76
CA SER A 530 3.03 3.20 -25.16
C SER A 530 3.98 4.27 -25.73
N SER A 531 3.99 5.48 -25.16
CA SER A 531 4.92 6.56 -25.51
C SER A 531 6.20 6.57 -24.65
N GLY A 532 6.44 5.54 -23.83
CA GLY A 532 7.63 5.43 -22.98
C GLY A 532 7.55 6.16 -21.62
N LYS A 533 6.47 6.90 -21.34
CA LYS A 533 6.30 7.66 -20.07
C LYS A 533 6.04 6.73 -18.87
N PRO A 534 6.64 6.93 -17.69
CA PRO A 534 6.43 6.06 -16.52
C PRO A 534 5.00 6.10 -15.97
N ARG A 535 4.46 4.93 -15.57
CA ARG A 535 3.14 4.81 -14.92
C ARG A 535 3.29 4.87 -13.39
N ARG A 536 3.69 6.03 -12.87
CA ARG A 536 4.09 6.24 -11.45
C ARG A 536 3.08 5.73 -10.43
N ALA A 537 1.86 6.27 -10.45
CA ALA A 537 0.80 5.88 -9.51
C ALA A 537 0.49 4.37 -9.57
N HIS A 538 0.50 3.80 -10.78
CA HIS A 538 0.29 2.37 -10.98
C HIS A 538 1.39 1.55 -10.31
N MET A 539 2.67 1.93 -10.47
CA MET A 539 3.78 1.20 -9.83
C MET A 539 3.66 1.22 -8.30
N TRP A 540 3.32 2.37 -7.70
CA TRP A 540 3.09 2.43 -6.27
C TRP A 540 1.91 1.55 -5.82
N GLN A 541 0.78 1.59 -6.53
CA GLN A 541 -0.37 0.73 -6.24
C GLN A 541 -0.03 -0.76 -6.34
N GLN A 542 0.71 -1.16 -7.38
CA GLN A 542 1.14 -2.54 -7.59
C GLN A 542 2.14 -2.99 -6.53
N TRP A 543 3.06 -2.12 -6.09
CA TRP A 543 3.96 -2.40 -4.97
C TRP A 543 3.19 -2.60 -3.66
N ARG A 544 2.28 -1.68 -3.33
CA ARG A 544 1.43 -1.77 -2.14
C ARG A 544 0.54 -3.02 -2.14
N ALA A 545 0.13 -3.47 -3.32
CA ALA A 545 -0.64 -4.69 -3.48
C ALA A 545 0.23 -5.97 -3.48
N GLY A 546 1.54 -5.87 -3.26
CA GLY A 546 2.44 -7.03 -3.23
C GLY A 546 2.64 -7.70 -4.59
N ARG A 547 2.35 -7.01 -5.70
CA ARG A 547 2.41 -7.55 -7.08
C ARG A 547 3.78 -7.43 -7.74
N PHE A 548 4.76 -6.87 -7.04
CA PHE A 548 6.15 -6.74 -7.49
C PHE A 548 6.99 -7.96 -7.08
N THR A 549 6.78 -9.09 -7.76
CA THR A 549 7.51 -10.35 -7.47
C THR A 549 9.02 -10.18 -7.60
N ARG A 550 9.79 -10.81 -6.70
CA ARG A 550 11.26 -10.73 -6.57
C ARG A 550 11.79 -9.32 -6.38
N SER A 551 10.97 -8.40 -5.88
CA SER A 551 11.40 -7.05 -5.54
C SER A 551 11.80 -6.97 -4.07
N ARG A 552 12.72 -6.05 -3.77
CA ARG A 552 13.32 -5.90 -2.45
C ARG A 552 13.21 -4.46 -1.99
N LEU A 553 12.74 -4.26 -0.76
CA LEU A 553 12.80 -2.96 -0.10
C LEU A 553 14.24 -2.72 0.37
N LEU A 554 14.87 -1.68 -0.18
CA LEU A 554 16.26 -1.35 0.09
C LEU A 554 16.41 -0.45 1.33
N ALA A 555 15.54 0.55 1.47
CA ALA A 555 15.55 1.51 2.58
C ALA A 555 14.19 2.18 2.78
N ILE A 556 13.96 2.65 4.02
CA ILE A 556 12.92 3.63 4.39
C ILE A 556 13.63 4.80 5.10
N GLY A 557 13.29 6.05 4.81
CA GLY A 557 13.79 7.24 5.52
C GLY A 557 12.67 8.23 5.92
N GLY A 558 12.94 9.15 6.85
CA GLY A 558 12.02 10.21 7.32
C GLY A 558 11.90 10.32 8.85
N ALA A 559 11.13 11.31 9.33
CA ALA A 559 11.02 11.84 10.70
C ALA A 559 10.97 10.87 11.91
N ASN A 560 10.68 9.58 11.70
CA ASN A 560 10.58 8.56 12.76
C ASN A 560 10.83 7.13 12.23
N ARG A 561 11.43 6.97 11.04
CA ARG A 561 11.78 5.65 10.48
C ARG A 561 13.23 5.69 10.04
N GLU A 562 14.12 5.42 10.98
CA GLU A 562 15.55 5.51 10.74
C GLU A 562 16.01 4.49 9.68
N VAL A 563 16.66 5.02 8.64
CA VAL A 563 17.39 4.26 7.60
C VAL A 563 18.33 3.21 8.22
N GLN A 564 18.90 3.54 9.39
CA GLN A 564 19.81 2.67 10.13
C GLN A 564 19.12 1.42 10.70
N GLY A 565 17.86 1.54 11.14
CA GLY A 565 17.08 0.43 11.71
C GLY A 565 16.81 -0.68 10.69
N LEU A 566 16.34 -0.33 9.50
CA LEU A 566 16.02 -1.33 8.46
C LEU A 566 17.29 -1.97 7.84
N GLN A 567 18.37 -1.20 7.69
CA GLN A 567 19.65 -1.75 7.23
C GLN A 567 20.23 -2.73 8.26
N ARG A 568 20.14 -2.40 9.56
CA ARG A 568 20.52 -3.30 10.65
C ARG A 568 19.66 -4.57 10.65
N VAL A 569 18.34 -4.44 10.52
CA VAL A 569 17.42 -5.58 10.42
C VAL A 569 17.77 -6.46 9.21
N ARG A 570 18.09 -5.88 8.05
CA ARG A 570 18.54 -6.63 6.87
C ARG A 570 19.88 -7.33 7.11
N ALA A 571 20.85 -6.67 7.72
CA ALA A 571 22.15 -7.28 8.03
C ALA A 571 21.97 -8.48 8.97
N LEU A 572 21.10 -8.34 9.98
CA LEU A 572 20.75 -9.42 10.90
C LEU A 572 19.96 -10.53 10.20
N PHE A 573 19.08 -10.20 9.23
CA PHE A 573 18.41 -11.19 8.38
C PHE A 573 19.41 -12.00 7.54
N GLU A 574 20.36 -11.36 6.86
CA GLU A 574 21.35 -12.07 6.04
C GLU A 574 22.23 -13.00 6.90
N LYS A 575 22.63 -12.55 8.09
CA LYS A 575 23.32 -13.42 9.07
C LYS A 575 22.42 -14.55 9.58
N ALA A 576 21.14 -14.28 9.83
CA ALA A 576 20.18 -15.32 10.21
C ALA A 576 19.99 -16.36 9.10
N ARG A 577 20.08 -16.00 7.82
CA ARG A 577 20.07 -16.95 6.68
C ARG A 577 21.24 -17.91 6.68
N GLU A 578 22.36 -17.57 7.31
CA GLU A 578 23.50 -18.50 7.46
C GLU A 578 23.20 -19.60 8.48
N LEU A 579 22.37 -19.29 9.48
CA LEU A 579 21.99 -20.18 10.58
C LEU A 579 20.65 -20.88 10.35
N ALA A 580 19.82 -20.39 9.42
CA ALA A 580 18.50 -20.91 9.12
C ALA A 580 18.30 -21.35 7.66
N VAL A 581 17.38 -22.29 7.43
CA VAL A 581 16.91 -22.69 6.10
C VAL A 581 15.79 -21.74 5.68
N ILE A 582 16.07 -20.89 4.69
CA ILE A 582 15.12 -19.91 4.16
C ILE A 582 14.98 -20.13 2.65
N PRO A 583 13.79 -20.48 2.13
CA PRO A 583 13.55 -20.65 0.69
C PRO A 583 13.77 -19.34 -0.08
N ASP A 584 14.35 -19.42 -1.28
CA ASP A 584 14.66 -18.24 -2.11
C ASP A 584 13.42 -17.56 -2.74
N ASP A 585 12.31 -18.27 -2.80
CA ASP A 585 11.01 -17.80 -3.30
C ASP A 585 10.05 -17.37 -2.20
N ALA A 586 10.43 -17.53 -0.92
CA ALA A 586 9.61 -17.11 0.20
C ALA A 586 9.53 -15.58 0.31
N THR A 587 8.35 -15.05 0.61
CA THR A 587 8.22 -13.64 1.01
C THR A 587 8.77 -13.48 2.43
N VAL A 588 9.56 -12.44 2.67
CA VAL A 588 10.15 -12.16 3.99
C VAL A 588 9.48 -10.92 4.57
N HIS A 589 8.67 -11.11 5.60
CA HIS A 589 8.08 -10.02 6.39
C HIS A 589 8.96 -9.74 7.60
N PHE A 590 9.24 -8.46 7.83
CA PHE A 590 9.67 -7.96 9.12
C PHE A 590 8.43 -7.50 9.89
N GLU A 591 8.16 -8.11 11.04
CA GLU A 591 6.96 -7.84 11.85
C GLU A 591 7.35 -7.49 13.31
N GLY A 592 6.36 -7.34 14.19
CA GLY A 592 6.59 -7.07 15.61
C GLY A 592 6.69 -5.58 15.97
N SER A 593 7.11 -5.30 17.20
CA SER A 593 7.12 -3.94 17.77
C SER A 593 8.07 -2.99 17.04
N LEU A 594 9.23 -3.48 16.56
CA LEU A 594 10.17 -2.67 15.79
C LEU A 594 9.60 -2.30 14.41
N ALA A 595 8.91 -3.22 13.73
CA ALA A 595 8.26 -2.93 12.45
C ALA A 595 7.15 -1.88 12.61
N GLU A 596 6.48 -1.86 13.76
CA GLU A 596 5.45 -0.90 14.11
C GLU A 596 5.99 0.43 14.68
N GLY A 597 7.30 0.54 14.92
CA GLY A 597 7.93 1.76 15.46
C GLY A 597 7.70 1.98 16.96
N PHE A 598 7.40 0.91 17.71
CA PHE A 598 7.27 0.94 19.18
C PHE A 598 8.45 0.27 19.90
N GLY A 599 9.18 -0.60 19.19
CA GLY A 599 10.31 -1.33 19.74
C GLY A 599 11.54 -0.45 19.96
N ASN A 600 12.49 -0.98 20.73
CA ASN A 600 13.71 -0.32 21.14
C ASN A 600 14.97 -1.14 20.80
N GLU A 601 16.14 -0.68 21.23
CA GLU A 601 17.39 -1.42 21.02
C GLU A 601 17.46 -2.76 21.78
N GLY A 602 16.56 -3.06 22.70
CA GLY A 602 16.45 -4.39 23.30
C GLY A 602 15.50 -5.32 22.55
N SER A 603 14.63 -4.77 21.68
CA SER A 603 13.52 -5.50 21.09
C SER A 603 13.97 -6.56 20.08
N ASP A 604 13.16 -7.61 19.99
CA ASP A 604 13.33 -8.72 19.07
C ASP A 604 13.19 -8.31 17.62
N ILE A 605 13.88 -9.08 16.78
CA ILE A 605 13.68 -9.01 15.35
C ILE A 605 12.82 -10.20 14.93
N ASP A 606 11.54 -9.92 14.65
CA ASP A 606 10.59 -10.91 14.16
C ASP A 606 10.57 -10.98 12.63
N PHE A 607 10.91 -12.14 12.08
CA PHE A 607 10.72 -12.46 10.67
C PHE A 607 9.63 -13.49 10.47
N LEU A 608 8.69 -13.20 9.56
CA LEU A 608 7.74 -14.17 9.03
C LEU A 608 8.09 -14.51 7.58
N LEU A 609 8.42 -15.77 7.35
CA LEU A 609 8.67 -16.35 6.04
C LEU A 609 7.37 -16.93 5.50
N LEU A 610 6.91 -16.42 4.36
CA LEU A 610 5.76 -16.93 3.64
C LEU A 610 6.25 -17.82 2.51
N VAL A 611 6.14 -19.12 2.72
CA VAL A 611 6.61 -20.14 1.78
C VAL A 611 5.49 -20.43 0.76
N PRO A 612 5.76 -20.34 -0.55
CA PRO A 612 4.76 -20.66 -1.56
C PRO A 612 4.24 -22.10 -1.46
N GLY A 613 2.98 -22.30 -1.85
CA GLY A 613 2.33 -23.61 -1.90
C GLY A 613 1.51 -23.98 -0.65
N ALA A 614 1.11 -25.27 -0.60
CA ALA A 614 0.16 -25.80 0.39
C ALA A 614 0.83 -26.61 1.52
N THR A 615 2.12 -26.90 1.41
CA THR A 615 2.85 -27.73 2.40
C THR A 615 2.89 -27.01 3.75
N LYS A 616 2.15 -27.54 4.73
CA LYS A 616 2.04 -26.97 6.07
C LYS A 616 3.43 -26.87 6.71
N GLN A 617 3.81 -25.65 7.09
CA GLN A 617 5.04 -25.40 7.83
C GLN A 617 4.77 -25.53 9.34
N ALA A 618 5.80 -25.94 10.08
CA ALA A 618 5.77 -25.87 11.53
C ALA A 618 5.77 -24.41 11.97
N VAL A 619 4.81 -24.07 12.84
CA VAL A 619 4.54 -22.68 13.25
C VAL A 619 5.46 -22.22 14.39
N MET A 620 6.10 -23.17 15.09
CA MET A 620 7.03 -22.86 16.17
C MET A 620 8.21 -22.03 15.64
N PRO A 621 8.50 -20.87 16.25
CA PRO A 621 9.61 -20.03 15.81
C PRO A 621 10.96 -20.69 16.02
N THR A 622 11.87 -20.42 15.09
CA THR A 622 13.31 -20.65 15.28
C THR A 622 13.90 -19.39 15.89
N VAL A 623 14.37 -19.49 17.13
CA VAL A 623 14.99 -18.36 17.84
C VAL A 623 16.50 -18.45 17.69
N LEU A 624 17.09 -17.45 17.05
CA LEU A 624 18.52 -17.32 16.79
C LEU A 624 19.09 -16.18 17.63
N PHE A 625 20.36 -16.30 18.01
CA PHE A 625 21.12 -15.25 18.66
C PHE A 625 22.22 -14.78 17.70
N VAL A 626 22.06 -13.58 17.14
CA VAL A 626 22.92 -13.03 16.08
C VAL A 626 23.42 -11.67 16.52
N ASP A 627 24.75 -11.48 16.58
CA ASP A 627 25.38 -10.22 17.05
C ASP A 627 24.81 -9.69 18.38
N GLY A 628 24.50 -10.57 19.33
CA GLY A 628 23.92 -10.19 20.62
C GLY A 628 22.43 -9.78 20.55
N ARG A 629 21.74 -10.04 19.43
CA ARG A 629 20.29 -9.82 19.27
C ARG A 629 19.54 -11.13 19.12
N ARG A 630 18.31 -11.17 19.66
CA ARG A 630 17.35 -12.25 19.42
C ARG A 630 16.65 -12.03 18.08
N VAL A 631 16.78 -12.99 17.18
CA VAL A 631 16.12 -13.02 15.88
C VAL A 631 15.16 -14.20 15.85
N GLU A 632 13.86 -13.90 15.79
CA GLU A 632 12.80 -14.90 15.69
C GLU A 632 12.45 -15.12 14.21
N VAL A 633 12.55 -16.36 13.73
CA VAL A 633 12.16 -16.73 12.37
C VAL A 633 10.99 -17.70 12.42
N ARG A 634 9.82 -17.24 11.97
CA ARG A 634 8.59 -18.02 11.80
C ARG A 634 8.41 -18.37 10.33
N ALA A 635 8.09 -19.62 10.00
CA ALA A 635 7.75 -20.02 8.64
C ALA A 635 6.30 -20.48 8.53
N GLN A 636 5.59 -20.03 7.51
CA GLN A 636 4.21 -20.42 7.23
C GLN A 636 3.98 -20.55 5.73
N SER A 637 3.15 -21.51 5.33
CA SER A 637 2.76 -21.62 3.93
C SER A 637 1.72 -20.58 3.56
N HIS A 638 1.62 -20.26 2.27
CA HIS A 638 0.55 -19.42 1.74
C HIS A 638 -0.83 -19.96 2.11
N GLU A 639 -1.02 -21.28 2.10
CA GLU A 639 -2.30 -21.88 2.46
C GLU A 639 -2.66 -21.65 3.95
N GLN A 640 -1.68 -21.74 4.87
CA GLN A 640 -1.92 -21.45 6.29
C GLN A 640 -2.36 -19.99 6.51
N ILE A 641 -1.76 -19.04 5.79
CA ILE A 641 -2.16 -17.62 5.86
C ILE A 641 -3.53 -17.42 5.21
N ARG A 642 -3.76 -17.99 4.02
CA ARG A 642 -5.02 -17.93 3.29
C ARG A 642 -6.18 -18.43 4.15
N GLU A 643 -6.05 -19.58 4.81
CA GLU A 643 -7.09 -20.13 5.70
C GLU A 643 -7.46 -19.15 6.83
N ARG A 644 -6.47 -18.46 7.41
CA ARG A 644 -6.71 -17.47 8.46
C ARG A 644 -7.39 -16.21 7.92
N LEU A 645 -6.93 -15.70 6.79
CA LEU A 645 -7.53 -14.54 6.14
C LEU A 645 -8.96 -14.83 5.70
N LEU A 646 -9.26 -16.02 5.20
CA LEU A 646 -10.62 -16.44 4.84
C LEU A 646 -11.56 -16.53 6.06
N LYS A 647 -11.05 -16.94 7.24
CA LYS A 647 -11.83 -16.90 8.48
C LYS A 647 -12.19 -15.46 8.87
N VAL A 648 -11.24 -14.53 8.74
CA VAL A 648 -11.46 -13.10 8.98
C VAL A 648 -12.42 -12.50 7.94
N ARG A 649 -12.24 -12.81 6.66
CA ARG A 649 -13.15 -12.41 5.57
C ARG A 649 -14.58 -12.86 5.85
N ARG A 650 -14.80 -14.11 6.22
CA ARG A 650 -16.13 -14.61 6.60
C ARG A 650 -16.73 -13.81 7.78
N ALA A 651 -15.94 -13.44 8.78
CA ALA A 651 -16.41 -12.64 9.90
C ALA A 651 -16.82 -11.22 9.47
N ILE A 652 -16.08 -10.61 8.55
CA ILE A 652 -16.41 -9.32 7.94
C ILE A 652 -17.72 -9.43 7.14
N ASP A 653 -17.80 -10.38 6.22
CA ASP A 653 -18.94 -10.53 5.29
C ASP A 653 -20.25 -10.84 6.03
N THR A 654 -20.18 -11.56 7.15
CA THR A 654 -21.35 -11.90 7.97
C THR A 654 -21.64 -10.89 9.07
N GLY A 655 -20.73 -9.96 9.34
CA GLY A 655 -20.76 -9.07 10.51
C GLY A 655 -20.64 -9.81 11.86
N SER A 656 -20.33 -11.11 11.86
CA SER A 656 -20.29 -11.95 13.05
C SER A 656 -18.85 -12.22 13.47
N VAL A 657 -18.51 -11.77 14.69
CA VAL A 657 -17.22 -12.08 15.34
C VAL A 657 -17.20 -13.46 16.01
N ALA A 658 -18.23 -14.30 15.81
CA ALA A 658 -18.29 -15.63 16.40
C ALA A 658 -17.20 -16.54 15.80
N GLY A 659 -16.43 -17.21 16.66
CA GLY A 659 -15.33 -18.08 16.23
C GLY A 659 -14.03 -17.35 15.84
N VAL A 660 -13.99 -16.02 15.98
CA VAL A 660 -12.77 -15.22 15.81
C VAL A 660 -12.06 -15.10 17.17
N SER A 661 -10.87 -15.68 17.28
CA SER A 661 -10.02 -15.58 18.48
C SER A 661 -9.12 -14.35 18.45
N GLU A 662 -8.63 -13.94 19.62
CA GLU A 662 -7.61 -12.89 19.74
C GLU A 662 -6.32 -13.27 19.01
N ASP A 663 -5.88 -14.53 19.13
CA ASP A 663 -4.72 -15.07 18.41
C ASP A 663 -4.86 -14.91 16.89
N LEU A 664 -6.02 -15.26 16.33
CA LEU A 664 -6.27 -15.11 14.90
C LEU A 664 -6.12 -13.63 14.47
N LEU A 665 -6.70 -12.70 15.24
CA LEU A 665 -6.58 -11.27 14.98
C LEU A 665 -5.13 -10.79 15.13
N ASN A 666 -4.42 -11.26 16.14
CA ASN A 666 -3.02 -10.90 16.39
C ASN A 666 -2.09 -11.38 15.27
N ARG A 667 -2.34 -12.57 14.70
CA ARG A 667 -1.58 -13.06 13.54
C ARG A 667 -1.92 -12.30 12.26
N VAL A 668 -3.19 -11.97 12.05
CA VAL A 668 -3.61 -11.24 10.85
C VAL A 668 -3.15 -9.78 10.88
N GLN A 669 -3.19 -9.11 12.04
CA GLN A 669 -2.64 -7.75 12.14
C GLN A 669 -1.13 -7.73 11.88
N ARG A 670 -0.38 -8.71 12.42
CA ARG A 670 1.07 -8.87 12.18
C ARG A 670 1.38 -9.07 10.70
N PHE A 671 0.61 -9.94 10.03
CA PHE A 671 0.74 -10.16 8.60
C PHE A 671 0.44 -8.91 7.78
N LEU A 672 -0.70 -8.25 8.00
CA LEU A 672 -1.15 -7.09 7.22
C LEU A 672 -0.27 -5.84 7.44
N ARG A 673 0.44 -5.79 8.57
CA ARG A 673 1.35 -4.68 8.94
C ARG A 673 2.83 -5.01 8.80
N GLY A 674 3.17 -6.25 8.49
CA GLY A 674 4.54 -6.65 8.25
C GLY A 674 5.14 -5.84 7.10
N ILE A 675 6.38 -5.40 7.27
CA ILE A 675 7.15 -4.72 6.24
C ILE A 675 7.77 -5.79 5.34
N PRO A 676 7.34 -5.93 4.07
CA PRO A 676 7.92 -6.93 3.18
C PRO A 676 9.34 -6.48 2.79
N LEU A 677 10.35 -7.17 3.31
CA LEU A 677 11.74 -6.96 2.94
C LEU A 677 12.03 -7.55 1.56
N TYR A 678 11.41 -8.69 1.26
CA TYR A 678 11.50 -9.40 -0.02
C TYR A 678 10.13 -9.97 -0.40
N VAL A 679 9.71 -9.73 -1.64
CA VAL A 679 8.41 -10.16 -2.16
C VAL A 679 8.57 -11.43 -3.00
N GLY A 680 8.02 -12.54 -2.52
CA GLY A 680 7.97 -13.83 -3.22
C GLY A 680 6.86 -13.89 -4.27
N SER A 681 6.67 -15.07 -4.89
CA SER A 681 5.53 -15.30 -5.80
C SER A 681 4.21 -15.31 -5.04
N ASP A 682 3.08 -15.07 -5.71
CA ASP A 682 1.70 -15.22 -5.17
C ASP A 682 1.34 -14.44 -3.90
N TYR A 683 2.24 -13.61 -3.35
CA TYR A 683 2.01 -12.81 -2.15
C TYR A 683 0.78 -11.89 -2.28
N ALA A 684 0.61 -11.26 -3.44
CA ALA A 684 -0.53 -10.40 -3.75
C ALA A 684 -1.89 -11.08 -3.53
N GLN A 685 -1.98 -12.38 -3.85
CA GLN A 685 -3.24 -13.13 -3.71
C GLN A 685 -3.67 -13.25 -2.24
N LEU A 686 -2.74 -13.17 -1.29
CA LEU A 686 -3.05 -13.17 0.13
C LEU A 686 -3.58 -11.78 0.56
N LEU A 687 -2.93 -10.70 0.11
CA LEU A 687 -3.36 -9.34 0.42
C LEU A 687 -4.73 -8.99 -0.16
N ASP A 688 -5.10 -9.57 -1.31
CA ASP A 688 -6.40 -9.36 -1.95
C ASP A 688 -7.58 -9.99 -1.14
N ILE A 689 -7.31 -10.85 -0.14
CA ILE A 689 -8.38 -11.52 0.64
C ILE A 689 -9.02 -10.58 1.66
N VAL A 690 -8.23 -9.82 2.43
CA VAL A 690 -8.72 -8.88 3.47
C VAL A 690 -7.90 -7.60 3.42
N SER A 691 -8.57 -6.46 3.23
CA SER A 691 -7.88 -5.17 3.34
C SER A 691 -7.67 -4.78 4.80
N TYR A 692 -6.62 -3.99 5.05
CA TYR A 692 -6.31 -3.51 6.39
C TYR A 692 -7.44 -2.68 7.01
N ALA A 693 -8.13 -1.85 6.22
CA ALA A 693 -9.26 -1.04 6.70
C ALA A 693 -10.47 -1.90 7.12
N GLU A 694 -10.79 -2.94 6.35
CA GLU A 694 -11.84 -3.89 6.75
C GLU A 694 -11.45 -4.64 8.04
N PHE A 695 -10.17 -5.02 8.15
CA PHE A 695 -9.64 -5.69 9.33
C PHE A 695 -9.72 -4.82 10.59
N THR A 696 -9.30 -3.55 10.54
CA THR A 696 -9.35 -2.66 11.72
C THR A 696 -10.79 -2.38 12.16
N MET A 697 -11.75 -2.34 11.23
CA MET A 697 -13.17 -2.25 11.57
C MET A 697 -13.69 -3.50 12.29
N LEU A 698 -13.31 -4.70 11.83
CA LEU A 698 -13.60 -5.95 12.54
C LEU A 698 -12.95 -5.97 13.93
N LEU A 699 -11.68 -5.54 14.02
CA LEU A 699 -10.92 -5.47 15.27
C LEU A 699 -11.59 -4.54 16.27
N SER A 700 -12.08 -3.38 15.83
CA SER A 700 -12.86 -2.45 16.65
C SER A 700 -14.13 -3.10 17.20
N ALA A 701 -14.91 -3.76 16.34
CA ALA A 701 -16.13 -4.45 16.74
C ALA A 701 -15.85 -5.58 17.74
N TRP A 702 -14.77 -6.33 17.53
CA TRP A 702 -14.34 -7.43 18.40
C TRP A 702 -13.95 -6.93 19.79
N TRP A 703 -13.11 -5.89 19.88
CA TRP A 703 -12.72 -5.30 21.16
C TRP A 703 -13.90 -4.66 21.91
N ARG A 704 -14.78 -3.95 21.19
CA ARG A 704 -15.98 -3.35 21.80
C ARG A 704 -16.89 -4.38 22.46
N ARG A 705 -17.02 -5.57 21.83
CA ARG A 705 -17.79 -6.68 22.42
C ARG A 705 -17.19 -7.16 23.74
N ARG A 706 -15.88 -7.27 23.83
CA ARG A 706 -15.20 -7.70 25.07
C ARG A 706 -15.24 -6.62 26.15
N ALA A 707 -15.02 -5.37 25.78
CA ALA A 707 -15.18 -4.21 26.66
C ALA A 707 -16.58 -4.23 27.31
N CYS A 708 -17.63 -4.47 26.52
CA CYS A 708 -18.99 -4.60 27.03
C CYS A 708 -19.13 -5.73 28.06
N GLY A 709 -18.47 -6.88 27.86
CA GLY A 709 -18.48 -8.00 28.80
C GLY A 709 -17.84 -7.62 30.14
N CYS A 710 -16.65 -6.99 30.09
CA CYS A 710 -15.93 -6.52 31.28
C CYS A 710 -16.72 -5.45 32.05
N LEU A 711 -17.25 -4.44 31.35
CA LEU A 711 -18.01 -3.35 31.99
C LEU A 711 -19.31 -3.84 32.62
N ARG A 712 -20.03 -4.77 31.98
CA ARG A 712 -21.23 -5.41 32.58
C ARG A 712 -20.89 -6.24 33.80
N HIS A 713 -19.75 -6.94 33.78
CA HIS A 713 -19.28 -7.69 34.94
C HIS A 713 -18.87 -6.78 36.08
N ALA A 714 -18.18 -5.68 35.79
CA ALA A 714 -17.84 -4.65 36.77
C ALA A 714 -19.10 -4.10 37.47
N VAL A 715 -20.16 -3.80 36.71
CA VAL A 715 -21.47 -3.42 37.27
C VAL A 715 -22.07 -4.51 38.14
N ALA A 716 -22.01 -5.77 37.70
CA ALA A 716 -22.52 -6.88 38.49
C ALA A 716 -21.76 -7.04 39.82
N LEU A 717 -20.43 -6.91 39.83
CA LEU A 717 -19.63 -6.96 41.05
C LEU A 717 -19.95 -5.80 42.01
N ALA A 718 -20.08 -4.58 41.50
CA ALA A 718 -20.49 -3.43 42.30
C ALA A 718 -21.88 -3.65 42.94
N LEU A 719 -22.83 -4.21 42.19
CA LEU A 719 -24.16 -4.57 42.70
C LEU A 719 -24.13 -5.74 43.71
N LEU A 720 -23.12 -6.59 43.62
CA LEU A 720 -22.87 -7.68 44.56
C LEU A 720 -22.06 -7.25 45.80
N GLY A 721 -21.70 -5.98 45.91
CA GLY A 721 -20.97 -5.40 47.05
C GLY A 721 -19.45 -5.52 46.97
N ASP A 722 -18.88 -5.89 45.82
CA ASP A 722 -17.43 -5.95 45.60
C ASP A 722 -16.95 -4.76 44.75
N GLU A 723 -16.94 -3.57 45.36
CA GLU A 723 -16.60 -2.32 44.65
C GLU A 723 -15.13 -2.28 44.21
N HIS A 724 -14.23 -2.87 44.99
CA HIS A 724 -12.81 -2.89 44.67
C HIS A 724 -12.52 -3.75 43.42
N GLU A 725 -13.14 -4.94 43.32
CA GLU A 725 -13.01 -5.76 42.12
C GLU A 725 -13.75 -5.14 40.92
N ALA A 726 -14.87 -4.46 41.16
CA ALA A 726 -15.60 -3.72 40.13
C ALA A 726 -14.73 -2.64 39.47
N VAL A 727 -13.97 -1.85 40.23
CA VAL A 727 -13.04 -0.85 39.66
C VAL A 727 -12.01 -1.48 38.74
N ARG A 728 -11.42 -2.62 39.14
CA ARG A 728 -10.40 -3.32 38.33
C ARG A 728 -10.98 -3.80 37.00
N TRP A 729 -12.17 -4.41 37.03
CA TRP A 729 -12.86 -4.83 35.80
C TRP A 729 -13.35 -3.66 34.95
N ALA A 730 -13.72 -2.53 35.56
CA ALA A 730 -14.09 -1.33 34.84
C ALA A 730 -12.88 -0.77 34.06
N ARG A 731 -11.70 -0.71 34.69
CA ARG A 731 -10.44 -0.32 34.01
C ARG A 731 -10.09 -1.26 32.86
N GLU A 732 -10.20 -2.57 33.07
CA GLU A 732 -9.99 -3.55 32.00
C GLU A 732 -10.98 -3.33 30.84
N GLY A 733 -12.24 -3.02 31.16
CA GLY A 733 -13.25 -2.66 30.17
C GLY A 733 -12.92 -1.39 29.40
N VAL A 734 -12.44 -0.34 30.07
CA VAL A 734 -12.00 0.91 29.45
C VAL A 734 -10.76 0.70 28.58
N ALA A 735 -9.77 -0.08 29.03
CA ALA A 735 -8.60 -0.42 28.24
C ALA A 735 -8.99 -1.13 26.93
N GLN A 736 -9.89 -2.11 26.99
CA GLN A 736 -10.41 -2.78 25.80
C GLN A 736 -11.26 -1.85 24.92
N GLN A 737 -11.99 -0.90 25.52
CA GLN A 737 -12.72 0.11 24.75
C GLN A 737 -11.77 1.09 24.06
N MET A 738 -10.64 1.44 24.69
CA MET A 738 -9.59 2.25 24.07
C MET A 738 -8.97 1.51 22.88
N LYS A 739 -8.70 0.21 23.01
CA LYS A 739 -8.31 -0.64 21.87
C LYS A 739 -9.31 -0.55 20.71
N ALA A 740 -10.61 -0.63 21.01
CA ALA A 740 -11.66 -0.50 20.00
C ALA A 740 -11.69 0.90 19.36
N PHE A 741 -11.45 1.95 20.16
CA PHE A 741 -11.43 3.35 19.74
C PHE A 741 -10.26 3.66 18.79
N LEU A 742 -9.07 3.14 19.11
CA LEU A 742 -7.88 3.23 18.28
C LEU A 742 -8.07 2.46 16.97
N ALA A 743 -8.57 1.22 17.03
CA ALA A 743 -8.85 0.40 15.83
C ALA A 743 -9.80 1.11 14.84
N ALA A 744 -10.84 1.77 15.35
CA ALA A 744 -11.79 2.52 14.51
C ALA A 744 -11.14 3.70 13.77
N ARG A 745 -9.95 4.12 14.18
CA ARG A 745 -9.16 5.22 13.59
C ARG A 745 -7.95 4.73 12.79
N GLY A 746 -7.92 3.44 12.46
CA GLY A 746 -6.90 2.85 11.59
C GLY A 746 -5.65 2.35 12.32
N GLU A 747 -5.59 2.45 13.65
CA GLU A 747 -4.54 1.75 14.42
C GLU A 747 -4.72 0.24 14.31
N GLY A 748 -3.59 -0.45 14.23
CA GLY A 748 -3.48 -1.91 14.21
C GLY A 748 -2.27 -2.31 15.05
N TYR A 749 -2.04 -3.62 15.21
CA TYR A 749 -1.07 -4.09 16.20
C TYR A 749 -1.44 -3.64 17.64
N ILE A 750 -2.69 -3.87 18.03
CA ILE A 750 -3.24 -3.31 19.27
C ILE A 750 -3.00 -4.25 20.45
N GLU A 751 -1.88 -4.05 21.14
CA GLU A 751 -1.50 -4.76 22.36
C GLU A 751 -1.48 -3.83 23.57
N ILE A 752 -1.85 -4.35 24.75
CA ILE A 752 -2.03 -3.51 25.95
C ILE A 752 -0.75 -2.78 26.37
N LYS A 753 0.42 -3.39 26.16
CA LYS A 753 1.72 -2.82 26.52
C LYS A 753 2.15 -1.64 25.63
N TRP A 754 1.59 -1.55 24.41
CA TRP A 754 1.91 -0.50 23.44
C TRP A 754 0.82 0.58 23.34
N LEU A 755 -0.27 0.46 24.11
CA LEU A 755 -1.33 1.46 24.15
C LEU A 755 -0.82 2.89 24.39
N PRO A 756 0.12 3.15 25.31
CA PRO A 756 0.65 4.51 25.51
C PRO A 756 1.23 5.12 24.23
N GLU A 757 2.06 4.37 23.50
CA GLU A 757 2.70 4.83 22.27
C GLU A 757 1.69 5.04 21.13
N GLN A 758 0.66 4.19 21.06
CA GLN A 758 -0.44 4.33 20.10
C GLN A 758 -1.28 5.57 20.37
N ILE A 759 -1.53 5.87 21.65
CA ILE A 759 -2.23 7.10 22.08
C ILE A 759 -1.41 8.34 21.70
N ILE A 760 -0.10 8.33 21.99
CA ILE A 760 0.82 9.42 21.61
C ILE A 760 0.86 9.61 20.09
N ARG A 761 0.85 8.53 19.33
CA ARG A 761 0.81 8.59 17.85
C ARG A 761 -0.46 9.27 17.36
N LEU A 762 -1.62 8.87 17.89
CA LEU A 762 -2.90 9.44 17.50
C LEU A 762 -3.03 10.92 17.94
N SER A 763 -2.47 11.31 19.09
CA SER A 763 -2.60 12.67 19.62
C SER A 763 -1.90 13.75 18.78
N ARG A 764 -0.88 13.39 18.00
CA ARG A 764 -0.11 14.32 17.15
C ARG A 764 -0.97 14.99 16.08
N ASP A 765 -1.95 14.27 15.55
CA ASP A 765 -2.79 14.70 14.43
C ASP A 765 -4.29 14.74 14.84
N ALA A 766 -4.59 14.66 16.14
CA ALA A 766 -5.95 14.61 16.68
C ALA A 766 -6.61 16.00 16.72
N ASP A 767 -7.93 16.03 16.46
CA ASP A 767 -8.75 17.20 16.81
C ASP A 767 -8.90 17.37 18.33
N ALA A 768 -9.37 18.54 18.76
CA ALA A 768 -9.53 18.88 20.17
C ALA A 768 -10.47 17.92 20.94
N THR A 769 -11.44 17.31 20.27
CA THR A 769 -12.38 16.37 20.90
C THR A 769 -11.70 15.03 21.17
N VAL A 770 -10.93 14.53 20.20
CA VAL A 770 -10.14 13.31 20.35
C VAL A 770 -9.05 13.50 21.40
N ALA A 771 -8.32 14.61 21.36
CA ALA A 771 -7.27 14.91 22.34
C ALA A 771 -7.81 14.84 23.79
N ALA A 772 -8.96 15.48 24.06
CA ALA A 772 -9.58 15.44 25.39
C ALA A 772 -9.96 14.02 25.86
N LEU A 773 -10.37 13.13 24.95
CA LEU A 773 -10.67 11.73 25.30
C LEU A 773 -9.41 10.94 25.67
N LEU A 774 -8.29 11.22 24.99
CA LEU A 774 -7.00 10.60 25.27
C LEU A 774 -6.47 11.06 26.64
N ASP A 775 -6.58 12.35 26.93
CA ASP A 775 -6.20 12.93 28.23
C ASP A 775 -7.04 12.35 29.37
N ASP A 776 -8.36 12.21 29.19
CA ASP A 776 -9.26 11.61 30.18
C ASP A 776 -8.90 10.14 30.47
N TYR A 777 -8.47 9.39 29.45
CA TYR A 777 -8.00 8.02 29.62
C TYR A 777 -6.71 7.96 30.45
N GLN A 778 -5.73 8.81 30.12
CA GLN A 778 -4.48 8.88 30.87
C GLN A 778 -4.71 9.30 32.33
N ALA A 779 -5.59 10.26 32.57
CA ALA A 779 -5.97 10.70 33.92
C ALA A 779 -6.66 9.57 34.71
N LEU A 780 -7.51 8.78 34.07
CA LEU A 780 -8.17 7.64 34.73
C LEU A 780 -7.17 6.52 35.08
N ASP A 781 -6.24 6.20 34.18
CA ASP A 781 -5.21 5.16 34.41
C ASP A 781 -4.24 5.55 35.53
N ALA A 782 -3.87 6.83 35.61
CA ALA A 782 -2.99 7.37 36.64
C ALA A 782 -3.63 7.53 38.02
N THR A 783 -4.97 7.53 38.11
CA THR A 783 -5.66 7.70 39.41
C THR A 783 -5.57 6.40 40.22
N PRO A 784 -5.05 6.36 41.46
CA PRO A 784 -5.13 5.18 42.31
C PRO A 784 -6.55 4.99 42.87
N ALA A 785 -6.99 3.73 43.00
CA ALA A 785 -8.28 3.40 43.59
C ALA A 785 -8.10 3.11 45.09
N THR A 786 -8.52 4.03 45.96
CA THR A 786 -8.59 3.82 47.40
C THR A 786 -10.01 3.40 47.79
N PRO A 787 -10.26 2.86 49.00
CA PRO A 787 -11.61 2.57 49.46
C PRO A 787 -12.57 3.77 49.33
N ASP A 788 -12.07 4.98 49.60
CA ASP A 788 -12.88 6.22 49.54
C ASP A 788 -13.09 6.76 48.11
N SER A 789 -12.20 6.43 47.16
CA SER A 789 -12.30 6.91 45.76
C SER A 789 -12.84 5.86 44.78
N SER A 790 -12.99 4.61 45.21
CA SER A 790 -13.37 3.48 44.34
C SER A 790 -14.64 3.75 43.56
N ARG A 791 -15.65 4.36 44.20
CA ARG A 791 -16.92 4.66 43.57
C ARG A 791 -16.82 5.71 42.46
N ASP A 792 -16.09 6.80 42.70
CA ASP A 792 -15.85 7.85 41.71
C ASP A 792 -15.09 7.32 40.50
N VAL A 793 -13.99 6.59 40.74
CA VAL A 793 -13.17 5.97 39.69
C VAL A 793 -14.00 5.03 38.83
N PHE A 794 -14.86 4.22 39.45
CA PHE A 794 -15.76 3.32 38.75
C PHE A 794 -16.74 4.07 37.84
N GLU A 795 -17.40 5.12 38.33
CA GLU A 795 -18.36 5.91 37.55
C GLU A 795 -17.68 6.68 36.40
N ARG A 796 -16.50 7.25 36.65
CA ARG A 796 -15.66 7.87 35.61
C ARG A 796 -15.25 6.87 34.52
N ALA A 797 -14.91 5.64 34.90
CA ALA A 797 -14.59 4.58 33.94
C ALA A 797 -15.77 4.24 33.03
N LEU A 798 -16.99 4.09 33.58
CA LEU A 798 -18.19 3.85 32.77
C LEU A 798 -18.49 5.02 31.82
N ALA A 799 -18.37 6.26 32.32
CA ALA A 799 -18.61 7.46 31.53
C ALA A 799 -17.61 7.61 30.37
N LEU A 800 -16.31 7.37 30.64
CA LEU A 800 -15.27 7.41 29.62
C LEU A 800 -15.47 6.31 28.57
N ALA A 801 -15.77 5.07 28.97
CA ALA A 801 -16.05 3.99 28.03
C ALA A 801 -17.19 4.34 27.05
N MET A 802 -18.26 4.98 27.54
CA MET A 802 -19.35 5.46 26.70
C MET A 802 -18.88 6.54 25.71
N ARG A 803 -18.10 7.52 26.17
CA ARG A 803 -17.57 8.60 25.31
C ARG A 803 -16.58 8.09 24.26
N LEU A 804 -15.87 7.00 24.54
CA LEU A 804 -15.03 6.26 23.57
C LEU A 804 -15.86 5.41 22.58
N GLY A 805 -17.18 5.56 22.53
CA GLY A 805 -18.08 4.83 21.64
C GLY A 805 -18.49 3.44 22.14
N GLY A 806 -18.35 3.19 23.44
CA GLY A 806 -18.82 1.98 24.12
C GLY A 806 -20.32 2.03 24.43
N PRO A 807 -20.91 0.91 24.89
CA PRO A 807 -22.32 0.87 25.25
C PRO A 807 -22.61 1.74 26.48
N ARG A 808 -23.78 2.37 26.51
CA ARG A 808 -24.28 3.02 27.73
C ARG A 808 -24.68 1.95 28.74
N ILE A 809 -23.94 1.85 29.83
CA ILE A 809 -24.17 0.91 30.92
C ILE A 809 -24.40 1.72 32.20
N THR A 810 -25.48 1.44 32.92
CA THR A 810 -25.84 2.07 34.18
C THR A 810 -25.84 1.07 35.32
N LEU A 811 -25.61 1.55 36.55
CA LEU A 811 -25.68 0.74 37.75
C LEU A 811 -27.15 0.53 38.17
N ASP A 812 -27.84 -0.37 37.47
CA ASP A 812 -29.23 -0.73 37.75
C ASP A 812 -29.34 -2.23 38.09
N PRO A 813 -29.75 -2.58 39.33
CA PRO A 813 -29.82 -3.98 39.78
C PRO A 813 -30.85 -4.82 39.00
N THR A 814 -31.77 -4.18 38.27
CA THR A 814 -32.73 -4.90 37.42
C THR A 814 -32.06 -5.48 36.17
N ASN A 815 -30.95 -4.90 35.71
CA ASN A 815 -30.26 -5.32 34.49
C ASN A 815 -29.43 -6.61 34.64
N VAL A 816 -29.10 -7.03 35.86
CA VAL A 816 -28.30 -8.24 36.11
C VAL A 816 -29.21 -9.35 36.60
N VAL A 817 -29.29 -10.45 35.84
CA VAL A 817 -30.16 -11.59 36.13
C VAL A 817 -29.36 -12.87 36.42
N LEU A 818 -29.87 -13.67 37.35
CA LEU A 818 -29.28 -14.95 37.76
C LEU A 818 -29.55 -16.00 36.68
N ARG A 819 -28.51 -16.73 36.28
CA ARG A 819 -28.56 -17.71 35.19
C ARG A 819 -28.07 -19.06 35.65
N ARG A 820 -28.71 -20.13 35.16
CA ARG A 820 -28.27 -21.50 35.39
C ARG A 820 -26.96 -21.80 34.66
N VAL A 821 -26.01 -22.41 35.36
CA VAL A 821 -24.77 -22.94 34.77
C VAL A 821 -25.00 -24.41 34.36
N PRO A 822 -24.72 -24.81 33.11
CA PRO A 822 -24.76 -26.22 32.71
C PRO A 822 -23.81 -27.07 33.56
N GLY A 823 -24.15 -28.32 33.83
CA GLY A 823 -23.30 -29.21 34.63
C GLY A 823 -23.36 -28.99 36.15
N VAL A 824 -24.07 -27.94 36.61
CA VAL A 824 -24.32 -27.71 38.04
C VAL A 824 -25.64 -28.34 38.47
N THR A 825 -25.60 -29.14 39.52
CA THR A 825 -26.78 -29.78 40.14
C THR A 825 -26.69 -29.79 41.66
N THR A 826 -27.81 -29.99 42.34
CA THR A 826 -27.88 -30.07 43.80
C THR A 826 -28.13 -31.51 44.23
N TRP A 827 -27.47 -31.94 45.29
CA TRP A 827 -27.63 -33.26 45.89
C TRP A 827 -27.80 -33.14 47.42
N PRO A 828 -29.04 -33.19 47.93
CA PRO A 828 -29.27 -33.13 49.38
C PRO A 828 -28.96 -34.48 50.04
N ILE A 829 -28.30 -34.45 51.21
CA ILE A 829 -28.08 -35.63 52.07
C ILE A 829 -28.41 -35.21 53.51
N GLY A 830 -29.54 -35.69 54.03
CA GLY A 830 -30.06 -35.22 55.32
C GLY A 830 -30.35 -33.72 55.31
N THR A 831 -29.79 -32.97 56.27
CA THR A 831 -29.90 -31.50 56.35
C THR A 831 -28.84 -30.76 55.52
N ALA A 832 -27.79 -31.45 55.07
CA ALA A 832 -26.70 -30.87 54.29
C ALA A 832 -27.06 -30.76 52.81
N THR A 833 -26.69 -29.64 52.19
CA THR A 833 -26.89 -29.39 50.76
C THR A 833 -25.54 -29.42 50.06
N HIS A 834 -25.38 -30.35 49.12
CA HIS A 834 -24.21 -30.43 48.27
C HIS A 834 -24.53 -29.87 46.89
N VAL A 835 -23.60 -29.15 46.29
CA VAL A 835 -23.69 -28.70 44.90
C VAL A 835 -22.60 -29.38 44.11
N VAL A 836 -22.96 -30.02 43.00
CA VAL A 836 -22.04 -30.76 42.14
C VAL A 836 -21.82 -29.96 40.86
N ARG A 837 -20.58 -29.78 40.44
CA ARG A 837 -20.18 -29.13 39.18
C ARG A 837 -19.41 -30.12 38.31
N ASP A 838 -19.87 -30.28 37.06
CA ASP A 838 -19.22 -31.07 35.99
C ASP A 838 -18.90 -32.54 36.35
N LYS A 839 -19.61 -33.11 37.33
CA LYS A 839 -19.36 -34.44 37.90
C LYS A 839 -17.94 -34.62 38.47
N ALA A 840 -17.20 -33.52 38.65
CA ALA A 840 -15.82 -33.49 39.09
C ALA A 840 -15.69 -32.88 40.49
N ASP A 841 -16.48 -31.84 40.77
CA ASP A 841 -16.38 -31.09 42.02
C ASP A 841 -17.67 -31.23 42.85
N VAL A 842 -17.50 -31.39 44.17
CA VAL A 842 -18.61 -31.41 45.14
C VAL A 842 -18.37 -30.34 46.19
N PHE A 843 -19.26 -29.35 46.23
CA PHE A 843 -19.25 -28.23 47.15
C PHE A 843 -20.18 -28.52 48.33
N VAL A 844 -19.67 -28.35 49.56
CA VAL A 844 -20.43 -28.50 50.80
C VAL A 844 -20.83 -27.11 51.31
N LEU A 845 -22.13 -26.83 51.36
CA LEU A 845 -22.63 -25.53 51.81
C LEU A 845 -22.89 -25.53 53.34
N SER A 846 -22.55 -24.43 54.01
CA SER A 846 -23.01 -24.16 55.37
C SER A 846 -24.53 -24.04 55.42
N ALA A 847 -25.15 -24.11 56.61
CA ALA A 847 -26.60 -24.01 56.75
C ALA A 847 -27.17 -22.69 56.16
N ASP A 848 -26.52 -21.56 56.44
CA ASP A 848 -26.93 -20.24 55.95
C ASP A 848 -26.75 -20.10 54.43
N CYS A 849 -25.65 -20.65 53.91
CA CYS A 849 -25.36 -20.67 52.48
C CYS A 849 -26.33 -21.59 51.73
N ALA A 850 -26.67 -22.74 52.31
CA ALA A 850 -27.68 -23.65 51.78
C ALA A 850 -29.09 -23.02 51.77
N GLN A 851 -29.43 -22.21 52.77
CA GLN A 851 -30.68 -21.45 52.76
C GLN A 851 -30.71 -20.42 51.64
N SER A 852 -29.59 -19.72 51.42
CA SER A 852 -29.47 -18.77 50.31
C SER A 852 -29.53 -19.47 48.95
N TRP A 853 -28.87 -20.62 48.79
CA TRP A 853 -28.93 -21.45 47.59
C TRP A 853 -30.36 -21.84 47.22
N ARG A 854 -31.19 -22.23 48.20
CA ARG A 854 -32.61 -22.58 47.96
C ARG A 854 -33.47 -21.38 47.51
N LYS A 855 -33.01 -20.15 47.77
CA LYS A 855 -33.69 -18.91 47.36
C LYS A 855 -33.21 -18.39 46.01
N VAL A 856 -32.22 -19.05 45.37
CA VAL A 856 -31.76 -18.67 44.02
C VAL A 856 -32.82 -19.10 43.00
N ILE A 857 -33.49 -18.13 42.38
CA ILE A 857 -34.44 -18.35 41.30
C ILE A 857 -33.79 -17.85 40.01
N PHE A 858 -33.53 -18.77 39.07
CA PHE A 858 -32.95 -18.40 37.78
C PHE A 858 -33.94 -17.59 36.94
N GLY A 859 -33.46 -16.49 36.35
CA GLY A 859 -34.27 -15.51 35.63
C GLY A 859 -34.62 -14.27 36.45
N GLU A 860 -34.52 -14.34 37.78
CA GLU A 860 -34.68 -13.15 38.64
C GLU A 860 -33.47 -12.23 38.55
N SER A 861 -33.72 -10.93 38.78
CA SER A 861 -32.67 -9.93 38.88
C SER A 861 -32.09 -9.81 40.29
N ILE A 862 -30.90 -9.21 40.41
CA ILE A 862 -30.33 -8.84 41.71
C ILE A 862 -31.31 -7.96 42.52
N ALA A 863 -32.12 -7.14 41.85
CA ALA A 863 -33.14 -6.31 42.51
C ALA A 863 -34.26 -7.09 43.23
N THR A 864 -34.52 -8.34 42.83
CA THR A 864 -35.72 -9.09 43.25
C THR A 864 -35.40 -10.38 44.00
N THR A 865 -34.15 -10.86 43.92
CA THR A 865 -33.73 -12.10 44.57
C THR A 865 -33.81 -12.01 46.10
N GLN A 866 -34.24 -13.11 46.73
CA GLN A 866 -34.25 -13.24 48.19
C GLN A 866 -32.97 -13.91 48.75
N ALA A 867 -32.06 -14.36 47.89
CA ALA A 867 -30.77 -14.90 48.31
C ALA A 867 -29.85 -13.77 48.79
N ALA A 868 -29.05 -14.02 49.82
CA ALA A 868 -28.11 -13.03 50.33
C ALA A 868 -27.06 -12.68 49.26
N VAL A 869 -26.83 -11.38 49.05
CA VAL A 869 -26.00 -10.84 47.96
C VAL A 869 -24.55 -11.36 48.02
N ASN A 870 -23.97 -11.42 49.22
CA ASN A 870 -22.63 -11.98 49.46
C ASN A 870 -22.54 -13.48 49.11
N HIS A 871 -23.60 -14.27 49.33
CA HIS A 871 -23.63 -15.68 48.92
C HIS A 871 -23.78 -15.83 47.39
N ILE A 872 -24.53 -14.92 46.73
CA ILE A 872 -24.61 -14.89 45.27
C ILE A 872 -23.22 -14.62 44.67
N ALA A 873 -22.47 -13.68 45.23
CA ALA A 873 -21.09 -13.42 44.81
C ALA A 873 -20.23 -14.69 44.86
N LEU A 874 -20.26 -15.42 45.99
CA LEU A 874 -19.56 -16.71 46.13
C LEU A 874 -20.04 -17.77 45.12
N PHE A 875 -21.35 -17.85 44.85
CA PHE A 875 -21.88 -18.78 43.85
C PHE A 875 -21.41 -18.45 42.44
N VAL A 876 -21.23 -17.16 42.12
CA VAL A 876 -20.68 -16.72 40.84
C VAL A 876 -19.19 -17.05 40.75
N ASP A 877 -18.42 -16.77 41.80
CA ASP A 877 -16.98 -17.04 41.87
C ASP A 877 -16.66 -18.53 41.67
N TYR A 878 -17.44 -19.41 42.31
CA TYR A 878 -17.32 -20.87 42.16
C TYR A 878 -18.05 -21.43 40.93
N GLY A 879 -18.65 -20.59 40.07
CA GLY A 879 -19.34 -21.02 38.86
C GLY A 879 -20.57 -21.90 39.12
N LEU A 880 -21.19 -21.76 40.29
CA LEU A 880 -22.43 -22.45 40.65
C LEU A 880 -23.65 -21.69 40.10
N VAL A 881 -23.55 -20.37 39.99
CA VAL A 881 -24.54 -19.48 39.39
C VAL A 881 -23.85 -18.61 38.33
N GLY A 882 -24.47 -18.47 37.17
CA GLY A 882 -24.02 -17.56 36.14
C GLY A 882 -24.77 -16.24 36.21
N LEU A 883 -24.24 -15.21 35.55
CA LEU A 883 -24.92 -13.92 35.41
C LEU A 883 -25.26 -13.66 33.94
N ALA A 884 -26.38 -12.99 33.68
CA ALA A 884 -26.73 -12.50 32.35
C ALA A 884 -27.23 -11.06 32.43
N TRP A 885 -27.13 -10.36 31.30
CA TRP A 885 -27.73 -9.04 31.16
C TRP A 885 -29.19 -9.19 30.74
N ARG A 886 -30.11 -8.42 31.33
CA ARG A 886 -31.54 -8.46 31.02
C ARG A 886 -31.78 -8.24 29.52
N GLY A 887 -32.57 -9.12 28.90
CA GLY A 887 -32.83 -9.09 27.46
C GLY A 887 -31.62 -9.44 26.58
N GLY A 888 -30.50 -9.89 27.16
CA GLY A 888 -29.24 -10.15 26.47
C GLY A 888 -28.64 -11.53 26.78
N THR A 889 -27.34 -11.66 26.51
CA THR A 889 -26.57 -12.90 26.71
C THR A 889 -25.99 -12.99 28.13
N ALA A 890 -25.39 -14.14 28.45
CA ALA A 890 -24.56 -14.29 29.65
C ALA A 890 -23.48 -13.20 29.71
N ILE A 891 -23.18 -12.72 30.91
CA ILE A 891 -22.07 -11.81 31.18
C ILE A 891 -20.81 -12.68 31.26
N THR A 892 -19.97 -12.58 30.24
CA THR A 892 -18.71 -13.35 30.13
C THR A 892 -17.55 -12.36 30.05
N PRO A 893 -16.97 -11.95 31.19
CA PRO A 893 -15.82 -11.06 31.20
C PRO A 893 -14.57 -11.80 30.71
N VAL A 894 -13.68 -11.09 30.04
CA VAL A 894 -12.43 -11.68 29.52
C VAL A 894 -11.30 -10.66 29.66
N ALA A 895 -10.35 -10.92 30.56
CA ALA A 895 -9.15 -10.10 30.70
C ALA A 895 -8.14 -10.40 29.58
N ALA A 896 -7.20 -9.50 29.33
CA ALA A 896 -6.09 -9.73 28.40
C ALA A 896 -5.34 -11.05 28.74
N MET A 897 -4.89 -11.79 27.71
CA MET A 897 -4.16 -13.08 27.81
C MET A 897 -4.92 -14.26 28.47
N CYS A 898 -6.16 -14.07 28.91
CA CYS A 898 -6.92 -15.08 29.64
C CYS A 898 -8.26 -15.33 28.96
N THR A 899 -8.42 -16.41 28.20
CA THR A 899 -9.71 -16.71 27.56
C THR A 899 -10.18 -18.14 27.83
N PRO A 900 -11.39 -18.35 28.38
CA PRO A 900 -12.20 -17.46 29.23
C PRO A 900 -11.79 -17.55 30.72
N GLY A 901 -12.16 -16.56 31.53
CA GLY A 901 -12.06 -16.64 32.98
C GLY A 901 -12.85 -17.86 33.49
N ARG A 902 -12.18 -18.74 34.22
CA ARG A 902 -12.78 -19.99 34.70
C ARG A 902 -13.13 -19.87 36.18
N PRO A 903 -14.18 -20.57 36.63
CA PRO A 903 -14.64 -20.45 38.01
C PRO A 903 -13.62 -21.05 38.97
N LEU A 904 -13.55 -20.47 40.17
CA LEU A 904 -12.69 -20.95 41.24
C LEU A 904 -13.08 -22.37 41.66
N THR A 905 -12.07 -23.15 42.04
CA THR A 905 -12.25 -24.42 42.74
C THR A 905 -11.48 -24.30 44.07
N PRO A 906 -12.17 -24.29 45.22
CA PRO A 906 -11.47 -24.31 46.50
C PRO A 906 -10.73 -25.63 46.66
N LEU A 907 -9.71 -25.64 47.51
CA LEU A 907 -8.91 -26.83 47.74
C LEU A 907 -9.75 -27.96 48.36
N PRO A 908 -9.61 -29.21 47.90
CA PRO A 908 -10.40 -30.33 48.39
C PRO A 908 -9.98 -30.81 49.80
N SER A 909 -8.80 -30.41 50.29
CA SER A 909 -8.22 -30.83 51.56
C SER A 909 -7.14 -29.86 52.06
N ASN A 910 -6.81 -29.94 53.34
CA ASN A 910 -5.67 -29.25 53.97
C ASN A 910 -4.31 -29.83 53.55
N GLN A 911 -4.27 -31.03 52.94
CA GLN A 911 -3.05 -31.58 52.33
C GLN A 911 -2.96 -31.14 50.87
N ARG A 912 -2.00 -30.25 50.59
CA ARG A 912 -1.87 -29.57 49.30
C ARG A 912 -0.71 -30.14 48.49
N PRO A 913 -0.86 -30.27 47.16
CA PRO A 913 0.25 -30.60 46.29
C PRO A 913 1.15 -29.37 46.18
N VAL A 914 2.47 -29.55 46.20
CA VAL A 914 3.39 -28.56 45.66
C VAL A 914 3.85 -29.08 44.30
N VAL A 915 3.27 -28.53 43.24
CA VAL A 915 3.66 -28.80 41.85
C VAL A 915 4.81 -27.87 41.50
N THR A 916 5.92 -28.44 41.06
CA THR A 916 7.12 -27.70 40.63
C THR A 916 7.40 -27.96 39.16
N ILE A 917 8.39 -27.24 38.63
CA ILE A 917 8.85 -27.40 37.24
C ILE A 917 9.43 -28.80 36.96
N ASP A 918 9.88 -29.51 38.00
CA ASP A 918 10.49 -30.85 37.90
C ASP A 918 9.51 -31.98 38.26
N GLY A 919 8.33 -31.68 38.82
CA GLY A 919 7.33 -32.69 39.21
C GLY A 919 6.52 -32.32 40.45
N ALA A 920 5.82 -33.30 41.03
CA ALA A 920 5.24 -33.16 42.37
C ALA A 920 6.23 -33.68 43.41
N ILE A 921 6.26 -33.06 44.59
CA ILE A 921 7.16 -33.48 45.67
C ILE A 921 6.36 -34.19 46.77
N THR A 922 6.94 -35.24 47.36
CA THR A 922 6.43 -35.97 48.52
C THR A 922 7.56 -36.21 49.52
N ASP A 923 7.24 -36.20 50.82
CA ASP A 923 8.11 -36.58 51.93
C ASP A 923 8.01 -38.08 52.30
N ARG A 924 7.17 -38.82 51.56
CA ARG A 924 6.95 -40.27 51.71
C ARG A 924 7.52 -41.03 50.52
N ASP A 925 7.94 -42.28 50.76
CA ASP A 925 8.48 -43.17 49.73
C ASP A 925 7.54 -43.34 48.52
N ILE A 926 6.23 -43.40 48.77
CA ILE A 926 5.17 -43.41 47.74
C ILE A 926 4.01 -42.55 48.24
N ALA A 927 3.54 -41.63 47.39
CA ALA A 927 2.34 -40.83 47.68
C ALA A 927 1.45 -40.70 46.45
N ARG A 928 0.15 -40.58 46.69
CA ARG A 928 -0.84 -40.23 45.67
C ARG A 928 -1.02 -38.73 45.67
N SER A 929 -0.96 -38.09 44.49
CA SER A 929 -1.27 -36.67 44.38
C SER A 929 -2.70 -36.38 44.87
N PRO A 930 -2.91 -35.34 45.68
CA PRO A 930 -4.25 -34.88 46.06
C PRO A 930 -5.03 -34.28 44.86
N LEU A 931 -4.36 -34.00 43.73
CA LEU A 931 -5.01 -33.59 42.49
C LEU A 931 -5.34 -34.80 41.62
N GLY A 932 -6.48 -34.72 40.92
CA GLY A 932 -6.74 -35.60 39.79
C GLY A 932 -5.73 -35.39 38.66
N ALA A 933 -5.50 -36.42 37.84
CA ALA A 933 -4.48 -36.41 36.78
C ALA A 933 -4.61 -35.21 35.82
N LYS A 934 -5.84 -34.88 35.40
CA LYS A 934 -6.11 -33.73 34.53
C LYS A 934 -5.74 -32.40 35.20
N ALA A 935 -6.20 -32.18 36.43
CA ALA A 935 -5.90 -30.97 37.19
C ALA A 935 -4.40 -30.81 37.45
N PHE A 936 -3.71 -31.90 37.78
CA PHE A 936 -2.26 -31.92 37.95
C PHE A 936 -1.52 -31.44 36.68
N ALA A 937 -1.94 -31.93 35.51
CA ALA A 937 -1.35 -31.53 34.24
C ALA A 937 -1.65 -30.07 33.86
N GLU A 938 -2.86 -29.58 34.14
CA GLU A 938 -3.25 -28.18 33.89
C GLU A 938 -2.44 -27.22 34.77
N CYS A 939 -2.28 -27.52 36.07
CA CYS A 939 -1.46 -26.74 36.98
C CYS A 939 0.00 -26.65 36.50
N ALA A 940 0.58 -27.77 36.08
CA ALA A 940 1.96 -27.78 35.61
C ALA A 940 2.14 -27.02 34.29
N GLY A 941 1.18 -27.12 33.37
CA GLY A 941 1.17 -26.34 32.15
C GLY A 941 1.10 -24.83 32.41
N ALA A 942 0.21 -24.41 33.32
CA ALA A 942 0.08 -23.02 33.73
C ALA A 942 1.34 -22.50 34.46
N LEU A 943 1.94 -23.32 35.33
CA LEU A 943 3.19 -23.02 36.04
C LEU A 943 4.35 -22.72 35.08
N LEU A 944 4.52 -23.58 34.08
CA LEU A 944 5.56 -23.41 33.05
C LEU A 944 5.33 -22.14 32.24
N LEU A 945 4.10 -21.93 31.75
CA LEU A 945 3.77 -20.77 30.95
C LEU A 945 4.00 -19.47 31.73
N ALA A 946 3.55 -19.42 32.98
CA ALA A 946 3.72 -18.24 33.83
C ALA A 946 5.21 -17.93 34.06
N ASN A 947 6.08 -18.93 34.23
CA ASN A 947 7.52 -18.72 34.33
C ASN A 947 8.13 -18.15 33.04
N MET A 948 7.75 -18.67 31.87
CA MET A 948 8.24 -18.17 30.58
C MET A 948 7.79 -16.72 30.32
N VAL A 949 6.53 -16.41 30.60
CA VAL A 949 5.96 -15.05 30.45
C VAL A 949 6.57 -14.08 31.46
N LEU A 950 6.89 -14.54 32.67
CA LEU A 950 7.59 -13.74 33.68
C LEU A 950 8.98 -13.33 33.19
N GLU A 951 9.77 -14.24 32.63
CA GLU A 951 11.09 -13.90 32.10
C GLU A 951 10.99 -12.90 30.94
N ASN A 952 9.98 -13.04 30.07
CA ASN A 952 9.73 -12.07 29.00
C ASN A 952 9.34 -10.69 29.55
N ALA A 953 8.51 -10.64 30.60
CA ALA A 953 8.11 -9.38 31.22
C ALA A 953 9.28 -8.68 31.96
N ARG A 954 10.23 -9.44 32.53
CA ARG A 954 11.45 -8.90 33.13
C ARG A 954 12.39 -8.29 32.09
N GLU A 955 12.55 -8.96 30.94
CA GLU A 955 13.30 -8.43 29.81
C GLU A 955 12.68 -7.12 29.26
N ASP A 956 11.36 -7.13 29.01
CA ASP A 956 10.60 -5.96 28.57
C ASP A 956 10.73 -4.79 29.57
N PHE A 957 10.67 -5.07 30.88
CA PHE A 957 10.84 -4.07 31.94
C PHE A 957 12.21 -3.39 31.86
N SER A 958 13.30 -4.19 31.83
CA SER A 958 14.67 -3.66 31.77
C SER A 958 14.91 -2.86 30.50
N GLY A 959 14.35 -3.29 29.36
CA GLY A 959 14.39 -2.53 28.11
C GLY A 959 13.67 -1.18 28.23
N ALA A 960 12.43 -1.19 28.72
CA ALA A 960 11.65 0.04 28.87
C ALA A 960 12.31 1.06 29.83
N VAL A 961 12.93 0.60 30.92
CA VAL A 961 13.67 1.46 31.85
C VAL A 961 14.89 2.09 31.16
N LYS A 962 15.67 1.30 30.41
CA LYS A 962 16.85 1.78 29.69
C LYS A 962 16.51 2.91 28.70
N ASP A 963 15.33 2.84 28.09
CA ASP A 963 14.88 3.80 27.08
C ASP A 963 13.97 4.92 27.62
N GLY A 964 13.81 5.02 28.95
CA GLY A 964 13.00 6.07 29.58
C GLY A 964 11.49 5.94 29.37
N GLN A 965 10.98 4.74 29.04
CA GLN A 965 9.57 4.47 28.77
C GLN A 965 8.81 4.11 30.07
N TRP A 966 8.63 5.06 30.98
CA TRP A 966 8.15 4.81 32.35
C TRP A 966 6.77 4.15 32.46
N GLN A 967 5.83 4.52 31.59
CA GLN A 967 4.50 3.89 31.56
C GLN A 967 4.57 2.44 31.08
N VAL A 968 5.41 2.14 30.08
CA VAL A 968 5.64 0.78 29.58
C VAL A 968 6.30 -0.05 30.67
N ALA A 969 7.31 0.49 31.36
CA ALA A 969 7.96 -0.16 32.49
C ALA A 969 6.97 -0.48 33.62
N SER A 970 6.05 0.45 33.94
CA SER A 970 5.00 0.23 34.94
C SER A 970 4.07 -0.93 34.56
N LEU A 971 3.66 -1.03 33.29
CA LEU A 971 2.85 -2.14 32.78
C LEU A 971 3.61 -3.46 32.84
N CYS A 972 4.90 -3.46 32.50
CA CYS A 972 5.75 -4.65 32.59
C CYS A 972 5.92 -5.11 34.05
N GLY A 973 6.10 -4.18 35.00
CA GLY A 973 6.15 -4.47 36.44
C GLY A 973 4.89 -5.18 36.93
N ARG A 974 3.71 -4.66 36.58
CA ARG A 974 2.42 -5.30 36.89
C ARG A 974 2.30 -6.71 36.29
N ARG A 975 2.81 -6.92 35.07
CA ARG A 975 2.85 -8.23 34.41
C ARG A 975 3.78 -9.21 35.13
N ILE A 976 4.95 -8.77 35.60
CA ILE A 976 5.88 -9.58 36.42
C ILE A 976 5.16 -10.08 37.68
N VAL A 977 4.52 -9.17 38.43
CA VAL A 977 3.77 -9.51 39.65
C VAL A 977 2.68 -10.53 39.34
N THR A 978 1.88 -10.27 38.32
CA THR A 978 0.76 -11.13 37.93
C THR A 978 1.24 -12.55 37.59
N MET A 979 2.32 -12.68 36.81
CA MET A 979 2.88 -13.99 36.48
C MET A 979 3.48 -14.69 37.69
N ALA A 980 4.14 -13.97 38.60
CA ALA A 980 4.64 -14.55 39.84
C ALA A 980 3.51 -15.10 40.73
N VAL A 981 2.39 -14.38 40.82
CA VAL A 981 1.19 -14.85 41.50
C VAL A 981 0.60 -16.09 40.82
N ARG A 982 0.58 -16.16 39.47
CA ARG A 982 0.18 -17.36 38.73
C ARG A 982 1.06 -18.56 39.02
N ILE A 983 2.38 -18.36 39.09
CA ILE A 983 3.34 -19.41 39.46
C ILE A 983 2.98 -19.97 40.83
N LEU A 984 2.78 -19.09 41.81
CA LEU A 984 2.42 -19.48 43.17
C LEU A 984 1.09 -20.24 43.24
N ALA A 985 0.03 -19.71 42.63
CA ALA A 985 -1.29 -20.36 42.64
C ALA A 985 -1.27 -21.72 41.94
N SER A 986 -0.59 -21.82 40.79
CA SER A 986 -0.47 -23.08 40.03
C SER A 986 0.29 -24.14 40.81
N ALA A 987 1.39 -23.74 41.48
CA ALA A 987 2.17 -24.64 42.33
C ALA A 987 1.32 -25.21 43.48
N TRP A 988 0.36 -24.44 44.00
CA TRP A 988 -0.58 -24.86 45.05
C TRP A 988 -1.77 -25.67 44.54
N GLY A 989 -1.77 -26.05 43.26
CA GLY A 989 -2.81 -26.90 42.68
C GLY A 989 -4.11 -26.16 42.34
N ILE A 990 -4.07 -24.83 42.26
CA ILE A 990 -5.24 -24.03 41.87
C ILE A 990 -5.43 -24.14 40.36
N THR A 991 -6.39 -24.98 39.96
CA THR A 991 -6.88 -25.05 38.60
C THR A 991 -8.42 -25.18 38.59
N PRO A 992 -9.09 -24.48 37.68
CA PRO A 992 -8.51 -23.52 36.74
C PRO A 992 -8.09 -22.21 37.42
N LEU A 993 -7.12 -21.51 36.82
CA LEU A 993 -6.71 -20.19 37.31
C LEU A 993 -7.85 -19.16 37.07
N PRO A 994 -8.16 -18.29 38.06
CA PRO A 994 -9.05 -17.16 37.85
C PRO A 994 -8.39 -16.10 36.95
N ALA A 995 -9.17 -15.10 36.55
CA ALA A 995 -8.65 -13.95 35.82
C ALA A 995 -7.61 -13.19 36.66
N ASP A 996 -6.61 -12.59 36.00
CA ASP A 996 -5.47 -11.92 36.64
C ASP A 996 -5.85 -10.90 37.74
N PRO A 997 -6.86 -10.02 37.58
CA PRO A 997 -7.25 -9.10 38.63
C PRO A 997 -7.71 -9.78 39.93
N VAL A 998 -8.43 -10.90 39.79
CA VAL A 998 -8.95 -11.73 40.90
C VAL A 998 -7.82 -12.50 41.56
N LEU A 999 -6.91 -13.02 40.74
CA LEU A 999 -5.77 -13.79 41.20
C LEU A 999 -4.90 -12.98 42.16
N VAL A 1000 -4.59 -11.73 41.80
CA VAL A 1000 -3.79 -10.83 42.65
C VAL A 1000 -4.58 -10.39 43.89
N SER A 1001 -5.85 -10.02 43.75
CA SER A 1001 -6.65 -9.49 44.88
C SER A 1001 -6.99 -10.55 45.92
N ARG A 1002 -7.21 -11.80 45.49
CA ARG A 1002 -7.66 -12.91 46.35
C ARG A 1002 -6.57 -13.95 46.63
N LEU A 1003 -5.30 -13.63 46.36
CA LEU A 1003 -4.19 -14.59 46.55
C LEU A 1003 -4.15 -15.16 47.97
N GLU A 1004 -4.46 -14.35 48.99
CA GLU A 1004 -4.49 -14.82 50.39
C GLU A 1004 -5.55 -15.89 50.66
N MET A 1005 -6.66 -15.91 49.91
CA MET A 1005 -7.67 -16.97 49.97
C MET A 1005 -7.19 -18.24 49.25
N LEU A 1006 -6.43 -18.08 48.16
CA LEU A 1006 -5.95 -19.18 47.33
C LEU A 1006 -4.71 -19.87 47.94
N VAL A 1007 -3.82 -19.09 48.55
CA VAL A 1007 -2.54 -19.53 49.13
C VAL A 1007 -2.36 -18.94 50.55
N PRO A 1008 -3.20 -19.33 51.54
CA PRO A 1008 -3.21 -18.75 52.88
C PRO A 1008 -1.95 -19.02 53.71
N GLU A 1009 -1.07 -19.93 53.28
CA GLU A 1009 0.22 -20.21 53.93
C GLU A 1009 1.25 -19.09 53.71
N HIS A 1010 1.04 -18.23 52.70
CA HIS A 1010 1.97 -17.16 52.33
C HIS A 1010 1.30 -15.77 52.30
N PRO A 1011 0.71 -15.30 53.42
CA PRO A 1011 -0.02 -14.02 53.46
C PRO A 1011 0.88 -12.81 53.19
N ARG A 1012 2.18 -12.91 53.52
CA ARG A 1012 3.17 -11.86 53.19
C ARG A 1012 3.36 -11.71 51.68
N LEU A 1013 3.47 -12.81 50.93
CA LEU A 1013 3.59 -12.76 49.47
C LEU A 1013 2.33 -12.18 48.83
N ALA A 1014 1.14 -12.53 49.35
CA ALA A 1014 -0.11 -11.94 48.90
C ALA A 1014 -0.14 -10.41 49.13
N GLN A 1015 0.31 -9.95 50.31
CA GLN A 1015 0.39 -8.52 50.60
C GLN A 1015 1.39 -7.80 49.70
N THR A 1016 2.59 -8.34 49.52
CA THR A 1016 3.62 -7.77 48.63
C THR A 1016 3.12 -7.69 47.19
N ALA A 1017 2.46 -8.75 46.69
CA ALA A 1017 1.87 -8.75 45.35
C ALA A 1017 0.86 -7.60 45.16
N ARG A 1018 -0.03 -7.36 46.14
CA ARG A 1018 -0.99 -6.26 46.09
C ARG A 1018 -0.28 -4.91 46.00
N THR A 1019 0.66 -4.65 46.91
CA THR A 1019 1.45 -3.40 46.94
C THR A 1019 2.20 -3.16 45.62
N LEU A 1020 2.91 -4.18 45.11
CA LEU A 1020 3.70 -4.04 43.88
C LEU A 1020 2.81 -3.87 42.64
N SER A 1021 1.62 -4.48 42.62
CA SER A 1021 0.68 -4.34 41.48
C SER A 1021 0.10 -2.93 41.32
N GLU A 1022 0.20 -2.10 42.36
CA GLU A 1022 -0.34 -0.73 42.39
C GLU A 1022 0.74 0.35 42.20
N ARG A 1023 2.02 -0.03 42.17
CA ARG A 1023 3.14 0.90 41.94
C ARG A 1023 3.17 1.38 40.49
N SER A 1024 3.47 2.66 40.32
CA SER A 1024 3.77 3.31 39.02
C SER A 1024 5.21 3.83 39.03
N ILE A 1025 5.79 3.98 37.85
CA ILE A 1025 7.12 4.58 37.64
C ILE A 1025 6.92 5.94 36.99
N ALA A 1026 7.42 6.99 37.62
CA ALA A 1026 7.44 8.34 37.05
C ALA A 1026 8.83 8.75 36.55
N ASP A 1027 9.89 8.19 37.13
CA ASP A 1027 11.28 8.53 36.84
C ASP A 1027 12.25 7.34 37.05
N GLU A 1028 13.55 7.60 36.89
CA GLU A 1028 14.61 6.59 36.98
C GLU A 1028 14.81 6.05 38.41
N ASP A 1029 14.60 6.87 39.44
CA ASP A 1029 14.74 6.46 40.84
C ASP A 1029 13.62 5.51 41.25
N ASP A 1030 12.38 5.84 40.86
CA ASP A 1030 11.22 4.94 40.97
C ASP A 1030 11.48 3.60 40.27
N ALA A 1031 12.04 3.65 39.06
CA ALA A 1031 12.35 2.45 38.27
C ALA A 1031 13.38 1.56 38.98
N GLY A 1032 14.46 2.16 39.49
CA GLY A 1032 15.51 1.45 40.22
C GLY A 1032 15.00 0.79 41.50
N SER A 1033 14.20 1.52 42.30
CA SER A 1033 13.56 0.99 43.51
C SER A 1033 12.61 -0.17 43.20
N LEU A 1034 11.71 0.02 42.23
CA LEU A 1034 10.73 -1.01 41.89
C LEU A 1034 11.38 -2.25 41.28
N HIS A 1035 12.45 -2.10 40.49
CA HIS A 1035 13.19 -3.23 39.94
C HIS A 1035 13.74 -4.16 41.04
N GLN A 1036 14.36 -3.59 42.08
CA GLN A 1036 14.90 -4.37 43.21
C GLN A 1036 13.80 -5.10 43.98
N GLU A 1037 12.66 -4.44 44.21
CA GLU A 1037 11.52 -5.05 44.91
C GLU A 1037 10.87 -6.17 44.09
N LEU A 1038 10.74 -5.99 42.78
CA LEU A 1038 10.24 -7.02 41.86
C LEU A 1038 11.16 -8.24 41.84
N ASP A 1039 12.48 -8.06 41.74
CA ASP A 1039 13.44 -9.15 41.74
C ASP A 1039 13.44 -9.92 43.08
N ALA A 1040 13.36 -9.21 44.20
CA ALA A 1040 13.21 -9.84 45.51
C ALA A 1040 11.91 -10.67 45.61
N PHE A 1041 10.79 -10.11 45.16
CA PHE A 1041 9.51 -10.81 45.15
C PHE A 1041 9.52 -12.07 44.26
N VAL A 1042 10.08 -11.97 43.05
CA VAL A 1042 10.24 -13.12 42.14
C VAL A 1042 11.14 -14.20 42.76
N ALA A 1043 12.24 -13.82 43.39
CA ALA A 1043 13.14 -14.76 44.06
C ALA A 1043 12.44 -15.49 45.22
N GLU A 1044 11.65 -14.79 46.03
CA GLU A 1044 10.87 -15.42 47.11
C GLU A 1044 9.81 -16.38 46.57
N VAL A 1045 9.07 -15.99 45.53
CA VAL A 1045 8.09 -16.87 44.88
C VAL A 1045 8.77 -18.12 44.35
N ARG A 1046 9.88 -17.98 43.61
CA ARG A 1046 10.64 -19.13 43.08
C ARG A 1046 11.14 -20.05 44.18
N LYS A 1047 11.61 -19.51 45.30
CA LYS A 1047 12.03 -20.31 46.46
C LYS A 1047 10.89 -21.14 47.04
N VAL A 1048 9.72 -20.52 47.18
CA VAL A 1048 8.51 -21.19 47.71
C VAL A 1048 8.02 -22.29 46.77
N THR A 1049 8.11 -22.08 45.46
CA THR A 1049 7.66 -23.06 44.44
C THR A 1049 8.75 -24.02 43.95
N ARG A 1050 9.95 -23.97 44.53
CA ARG A 1050 11.18 -24.65 44.06
C ARG A 1050 11.48 -24.47 42.56
N GLY A 1051 11.29 -23.25 42.08
CA GLY A 1051 11.50 -22.84 40.69
C GLY A 1051 12.81 -22.09 40.46
N GLU A 1052 13.77 -22.13 41.39
CA GLU A 1052 15.03 -21.38 41.30
C GLU A 1052 15.90 -21.82 40.11
N ASN A 1053 15.75 -23.07 39.69
CA ASN A 1053 16.46 -23.64 38.54
C ASN A 1053 15.78 -23.38 37.19
N PHE A 1054 14.66 -22.64 37.18
CA PHE A 1054 14.01 -22.30 35.92
C PHE A 1054 14.98 -21.46 35.05
N PRO A 1055 15.17 -21.81 33.77
CA PRO A 1055 16.14 -21.13 32.92
C PRO A 1055 15.84 -19.64 32.78
N SER A 1056 16.87 -18.82 32.60
CA SER A 1056 16.65 -17.44 32.14
C SER A 1056 16.40 -17.49 30.63
N SER A 1057 15.14 -17.74 30.27
CA SER A 1057 14.68 -18.25 28.96
C SER A 1057 15.19 -17.51 27.72
N PHE A 1058 15.78 -16.33 27.90
CA PHE A 1058 16.15 -15.42 26.84
C PHE A 1058 17.59 -14.89 26.92
N ALA A 1059 18.35 -15.30 27.94
CA ALA A 1059 19.74 -14.86 28.10
C ALA A 1059 20.70 -15.49 27.08
N SER A 1060 20.41 -16.72 26.63
CA SER A 1060 21.26 -17.44 25.67
C SER A 1060 20.49 -18.54 24.94
N ARG A 1061 21.10 -19.07 23.86
CA ARG A 1061 20.60 -20.23 23.12
C ARG A 1061 20.41 -21.46 24.03
N ASP A 1062 21.34 -21.70 24.94
CA ASP A 1062 21.31 -22.88 25.80
C ASP A 1062 20.18 -22.79 26.85
N GLU A 1063 19.97 -21.60 27.43
CA GLU A 1063 18.87 -21.35 28.36
C GLU A 1063 17.51 -21.46 27.68
N TRP A 1064 17.39 -20.99 26.44
CA TRP A 1064 16.18 -21.17 25.63
C TRP A 1064 15.91 -22.66 25.34
N GLN A 1065 16.93 -23.44 24.97
CA GLN A 1065 16.78 -24.88 24.77
C GLN A 1065 16.41 -25.62 26.05
N ARG A 1066 16.90 -25.19 27.21
CA ARG A 1066 16.46 -25.72 28.52
C ARG A 1066 14.98 -25.41 28.75
N THR A 1067 14.52 -24.20 28.42
CA THR A 1067 13.10 -23.79 28.53
C THR A 1067 12.19 -24.67 27.66
N ILE A 1068 12.57 -24.89 26.40
CA ILE A 1068 11.82 -25.77 25.47
C ILE A 1068 11.73 -27.21 26.01
N ARG A 1069 12.82 -27.76 26.56
CA ARG A 1069 12.83 -29.11 27.14
C ARG A 1069 11.84 -29.25 28.30
N TYR A 1070 11.84 -28.28 29.22
CA TYR A 1070 10.84 -28.25 30.29
C TYR A 1070 9.41 -28.20 29.75
N GLY A 1071 9.17 -27.38 28.73
CA GLY A 1071 7.84 -27.27 28.13
C GLY A 1071 7.37 -28.54 27.45
N TYR A 1072 8.24 -29.19 26.70
CA TYR A 1072 7.91 -30.42 26.00
C TYR A 1072 7.46 -31.55 26.94
N HIS A 1073 8.15 -31.72 28.08
CA HIS A 1073 7.82 -32.77 29.05
C HIS A 1073 6.38 -32.63 29.61
N TRP A 1074 6.04 -31.42 30.06
CA TRP A 1074 4.72 -31.14 30.65
C TRP A 1074 3.60 -31.17 29.62
N LEU A 1075 3.84 -30.64 28.44
CA LEU A 1075 2.83 -30.63 27.37
C LEU A 1075 2.50 -32.04 26.88
N ARG A 1076 3.48 -32.95 26.83
CA ARG A 1076 3.24 -34.36 26.48
C ARG A 1076 2.26 -35.03 27.43
N MET A 1077 2.45 -34.77 28.73
CA MET A 1077 1.56 -35.28 29.77
C MET A 1077 0.17 -34.61 29.69
N GLY A 1078 0.13 -33.31 29.43
CA GLY A 1078 -1.13 -32.58 29.21
C GLY A 1078 -1.95 -33.13 28.04
N GLY A 1079 -1.30 -33.40 26.91
CA GLY A 1079 -1.93 -34.04 25.76
C GLY A 1079 -2.47 -35.44 26.07
N TYR A 1080 -1.74 -36.23 26.85
CA TYR A 1080 -2.18 -37.56 27.29
C TYR A 1080 -3.44 -37.50 28.19
N PHE A 1081 -3.52 -36.54 29.11
CA PHE A 1081 -4.65 -36.40 30.04
C PHE A 1081 -5.80 -35.53 29.52
N GLY A 1082 -5.73 -35.01 28.28
CA GLY A 1082 -6.72 -34.08 27.76
C GLY A 1082 -6.81 -32.79 28.59
N ALA A 1083 -5.68 -32.36 29.15
CA ALA A 1083 -5.56 -31.13 29.92
C ALA A 1083 -5.76 -29.91 29.02
N TYR A 1084 -6.34 -28.86 29.59
CA TYR A 1084 -6.32 -27.57 28.93
C TYR A 1084 -4.91 -26.99 28.83
N VAL A 1085 -4.61 -26.37 27.70
CA VAL A 1085 -3.37 -25.65 27.44
C VAL A 1085 -3.73 -24.23 27.04
N GLU A 1086 -3.18 -23.23 27.74
CA GLU A 1086 -3.56 -21.82 27.60
C GLU A 1086 -3.12 -21.18 26.27
N LEU A 1087 -2.15 -21.76 25.56
CA LEU A 1087 -1.62 -21.26 24.29
C LEU A 1087 -1.71 -22.28 23.17
N ASP A 1088 -2.05 -21.82 21.98
CA ASP A 1088 -2.07 -22.65 20.77
C ASP A 1088 -0.65 -23.04 20.32
N GLU A 1089 0.37 -22.20 20.58
CA GLU A 1089 1.80 -22.47 20.32
C GLU A 1089 2.31 -23.72 21.05
N ALA A 1090 1.77 -23.97 22.24
CA ALA A 1090 2.12 -25.14 23.03
C ALA A 1090 1.56 -26.44 22.41
N ARG A 1091 0.46 -26.35 21.65
CA ARG A 1091 -0.02 -27.46 20.82
C ARG A 1091 0.90 -27.69 19.63
N ASP A 1092 1.44 -26.64 19.02
CA ASP A 1092 2.41 -26.76 17.93
C ASP A 1092 3.68 -27.47 18.42
N LEU A 1093 4.17 -27.12 19.61
CA LEU A 1093 5.34 -27.75 20.25
C LEU A 1093 5.15 -29.27 20.46
N LEU A 1094 3.92 -29.71 20.75
CA LEU A 1094 3.56 -31.13 20.84
C LEU A 1094 3.57 -31.82 19.48
N THR A 1095 3.04 -31.17 18.45
CA THR A 1095 2.95 -31.75 17.10
C THR A 1095 4.31 -31.86 16.40
N THR A 1096 5.24 -30.94 16.69
CA THR A 1096 6.58 -30.93 16.07
C THR A 1096 7.62 -31.73 16.85
N GLY A 1097 7.27 -32.24 18.04
CA GLY A 1097 8.24 -32.87 18.94
C GLY A 1097 9.29 -31.89 19.50
N GLY A 1098 8.99 -30.58 19.51
CA GLY A 1098 9.94 -29.53 19.89
C GLY A 1098 10.99 -29.18 18.82
N ALA A 1099 10.84 -29.66 17.58
CA ALA A 1099 11.76 -29.33 16.49
C ALA A 1099 11.64 -27.85 16.06
N GLN A 1100 12.78 -27.17 15.88
CA GLN A 1100 12.86 -25.83 15.30
C GLN A 1100 13.04 -25.94 13.78
N PRO A 1101 12.00 -25.67 12.97
CA PRO A 1101 11.93 -26.10 11.57
C PRO A 1101 12.88 -25.34 10.63
N CYS A 1102 13.30 -24.14 11.01
CA CYS A 1102 14.23 -23.35 10.20
C CYS A 1102 15.67 -23.50 10.69
N ALA A 1103 15.95 -24.14 11.83
CA ALA A 1103 17.33 -24.29 12.29
C ALA A 1103 18.12 -25.19 11.34
N ARG A 1104 19.26 -24.72 10.81
CA ARG A 1104 20.18 -25.63 10.12
C ARG A 1104 20.76 -26.63 11.13
N PRO A 1105 20.87 -27.92 10.77
CA PRO A 1105 21.61 -28.85 11.60
C PRO A 1105 23.04 -28.33 11.75
N THR A 1106 23.50 -28.17 13.00
CA THR A 1106 24.90 -27.89 13.28
C THR A 1106 25.71 -29.07 12.72
N PRO A 1107 26.79 -28.83 11.95
CA PRO A 1107 27.63 -29.90 11.43
C PRO A 1107 28.23 -30.78 12.54
#